data_AF-A0A7Y4YKL2-F1
#
_entry.id   AF-A0A7Y4YKL2-F1
#
_cell.length_a   1.000
_cell.length_b   1.000
_cell.length_c   1.000
_cell.angle_alpha   90.00
_cell.angle_beta   90.00
_cell.angle_gamma   90.00
#
_symmetry.space_group_name_H-M   'P 1'
#
loop_
_entity.id
_entity.type
_entity.pdbx_description
1 polymer ?
#
loop_
_entity_poly.entity_id
_entity_poly.type
_entity_poly.pdbx_seq_one_letter_code
_entity_poly.pdbx_strand_id
1 'polypeptide(L)'
;MEPINLSIDIESKRMELRGVVQLAGEVIAQYWPMRTFVHHNPLHSLEYLPFEETARRGKQFMGGNSYLPGTLYREYLKTGRIEAAHLDATLQPLVLDQSVTIGPRRITHGDVLRACLTEGLCAPVTEPLDDQLHDPAKDVIDVVAASLSTEWAFPDLRKRIQLIVEGDQAALGRWLTLSHWCDDTFGTQIVREINDQMIKWCEAFLDEGHATWSMPEREKGLYHAWKDLAAQEWSPVGIPDSRGKISRLPDYPEDALLQSLDALGIPSDLRQDYLSLQLTALPGWAGFIKWRAEERDYPWQKAYPVGLVKFLAIRLWYASELVQKTCREELGIEGRYDAVVAYMREHPDEYYLRRQRVAGRLPALYAEEVDRLRHHKGNGWGRVIERYGTDVVPRQEIAARRGAAKRLVALARSLGLDPAVLAETPHATLKQLFDWMEAFPESDHGPVWLKALETAYQQRLLAQLRTSAQQRTVPANQLGTNRPYSQSVYCIDVRSEPFRRHLESTGPHETYGFAGFFAAFIRYRAWGKEHDTEQFPVIMRAKNEVREIPRSYLDHKVSKHEARTKWVHAGHTLLHDLKENVVTPYVMVESLGWFYGLPIFGKTLLPSLYQRWTSWLQRLFVPAIATTLTVDKMAPAETAEMLGAEHHATVRKVLHEHAGLRSSRITPALVEALRQQALNGQTELDPSLIEPAELAGLSTDTLRLLIDILRRQYDLTARAASRQKERITRT
;
A
#
# COMPACT_ATOMS: atom_id res chain seq x y z
N MET A 1 45.75 -31.36 -5.35
CA MET A 1 45.27 -30.07 -4.82
C MET A 1 43.82 -29.92 -5.27
N GLU A 2 42.92 -30.19 -4.33
CA GLU A 2 41.47 -30.37 -4.52
C GLU A 2 40.68 -29.06 -4.74
N PRO A 3 39.46 -29.15 -5.31
CA PRO A 3 38.63 -28.03 -5.77
C PRO A 3 37.83 -27.36 -4.62
N ILE A 4 38.52 -26.84 -3.60
CA ILE A 4 37.86 -26.29 -2.39
C ILE A 4 37.40 -24.81 -2.56
N ASN A 5 37.74 -24.10 -3.64
CA ASN A 5 37.55 -22.63 -3.70
C ASN A 5 36.35 -22.09 -4.51
N LEU A 6 35.65 -22.87 -5.35
CA LEU A 6 34.58 -22.32 -6.20
C LEU A 6 33.20 -22.27 -5.49
N SER A 7 32.88 -23.27 -4.67
CA SER A 7 31.60 -23.33 -3.96
C SER A 7 31.50 -22.28 -2.85
N ILE A 8 32.60 -22.03 -2.14
CA ILE A 8 32.69 -21.01 -1.08
C ILE A 8 32.52 -19.59 -1.67
N ASP A 9 33.07 -19.33 -2.87
CA ASP A 9 32.91 -18.05 -3.57
C ASP A 9 31.45 -17.80 -3.99
N ILE A 10 30.76 -18.81 -4.52
CA ILE A 10 29.34 -18.69 -4.92
C ILE A 10 28.45 -18.44 -3.69
N GLU A 11 28.64 -19.19 -2.61
CA GLU A 11 27.83 -19.03 -1.39
C GLU A 11 28.08 -17.65 -0.76
N SER A 12 29.32 -17.16 -0.77
CA SER A 12 29.68 -15.81 -0.33
C SER A 12 28.97 -14.73 -1.16
N LYS A 13 28.96 -14.85 -2.49
CA LYS A 13 28.24 -13.94 -3.40
C LYS A 13 26.73 -13.94 -3.15
N ARG A 14 26.15 -15.12 -2.90
CA ARG A 14 24.72 -15.24 -2.55
C ARG A 14 24.42 -14.58 -1.20
N MET A 15 25.28 -14.74 -0.21
CA MET A 15 25.13 -14.09 1.10
C MET A 15 25.23 -12.56 0.98
N GLU A 16 26.20 -12.06 0.23
CA GLU A 16 26.34 -10.63 -0.06
C GLU A 16 25.08 -10.08 -0.74
N LEU A 17 24.60 -10.75 -1.80
CA LEU A 17 23.38 -10.36 -2.50
C LEU A 17 22.17 -10.31 -1.56
N ARG A 18 21.99 -11.30 -0.68
CA ARG A 18 20.90 -11.31 0.31
C ARG A 18 20.99 -10.09 1.24
N GLY A 19 22.21 -9.71 1.66
CA GLY A 19 22.45 -8.50 2.44
C GLY A 19 22.05 -7.23 1.68
N VAL A 20 22.46 -7.11 0.42
CA VAL A 20 22.09 -5.95 -0.43
C VAL A 20 20.57 -5.89 -0.66
N VAL A 21 19.91 -7.02 -0.90
CA VAL A 21 18.45 -7.10 -1.06
C VAL A 21 17.72 -6.70 0.24
N GLN A 22 18.26 -7.09 1.40
CA GLN A 22 17.71 -6.71 2.70
C GLN A 22 17.80 -5.19 2.89
N LEU A 23 18.96 -4.58 2.62
CA LEU A 23 19.16 -3.12 2.68
C LEU A 23 18.26 -2.39 1.68
N ALA A 24 18.15 -2.89 0.45
CA ALA A 24 17.27 -2.33 -0.57
C ALA A 24 15.78 -2.43 -0.16
N GLY A 25 15.41 -3.43 0.64
CA GLY A 25 14.07 -3.59 1.19
C GLY A 25 13.73 -2.63 2.33
N GLU A 26 14.69 -1.90 2.89
CA GLU A 26 14.45 -0.97 4.02
C GLU A 26 13.52 0.18 3.64
N VAL A 27 13.53 0.63 2.38
CA VAL A 27 12.67 1.74 1.93
C VAL A 27 11.19 1.37 1.84
N ILE A 28 10.84 0.08 1.98
CA ILE A 28 9.47 -0.43 1.84
C ILE A 28 8.89 -0.79 3.20
N ALA A 29 7.72 -0.22 3.48
CA ALA A 29 6.93 -0.57 4.65
C ALA A 29 6.30 -1.97 4.50
N GLN A 30 6.19 -2.69 5.61
CA GLN A 30 5.60 -4.02 5.65
C GLN A 30 4.08 -3.94 5.52
N TYR A 31 3.49 -4.81 4.70
CA TYR A 31 2.03 -4.94 4.62
C TYR A 31 1.65 -6.36 5.05
N TRP A 32 0.54 -6.50 5.76
CA TRP A 32 -0.01 -7.80 6.17
C TRP A 32 -1.39 -8.01 5.54
N PRO A 33 -1.96 -9.23 5.56
CA PRO A 33 -3.30 -9.48 5.04
C PRO A 33 -4.32 -8.61 5.78
N MET A 34 -4.84 -7.60 5.09
CA MET A 34 -5.80 -6.67 5.66
C MET A 34 -7.19 -7.32 5.71
N ARG A 35 -7.53 -7.91 6.86
CA ARG A 35 -8.89 -8.45 7.11
C ARG A 35 -9.91 -7.37 7.46
N THR A 36 -9.44 -6.19 7.83
CA THR A 36 -10.26 -5.02 8.17
C THR A 36 -9.57 -3.77 7.62
N PHE A 37 -10.36 -2.71 7.35
CA PHE A 37 -9.81 -1.43 6.91
C PHE A 37 -8.99 -0.79 8.04
N VAL A 38 -7.69 -0.64 7.82
CA VAL A 38 -6.75 -0.01 8.74
C VAL A 38 -5.84 0.92 7.92
N HIS A 39 -5.50 2.08 8.47
CA HIS A 39 -4.52 2.97 7.85
C HIS A 39 -3.11 2.43 8.15
N HIS A 40 -2.24 2.42 7.14
CA HIS A 40 -0.84 2.04 7.30
C HIS A 40 0.04 3.16 6.72
N ASN A 41 1.08 3.57 7.45
CA ASN A 41 2.01 4.59 6.99
C ASN A 41 2.93 3.96 5.91
N PRO A 42 2.83 4.36 4.62
CA PRO A 42 3.67 3.79 3.57
C PRO A 42 5.15 4.14 3.75
N LEU A 43 5.48 5.11 4.60
CA LEU A 43 6.84 5.54 4.92
C LEU A 43 7.31 5.06 6.31
N HIS A 44 6.62 4.11 6.93
CA HIS A 44 6.92 3.62 8.29
C HIS A 44 8.39 3.22 8.46
N SER A 45 8.99 2.59 7.45
CA SER A 45 10.39 2.17 7.49
C SER A 45 11.41 3.32 7.34
N LEU A 46 10.97 4.57 7.20
CA LEU A 46 11.81 5.76 7.08
C LEU A 46 11.66 6.71 8.28
N GLU A 47 10.90 6.36 9.31
CA GLU A 47 10.60 7.23 10.46
C GLU A 47 11.82 7.66 11.29
N TYR A 48 12.95 6.97 11.12
CA TYR A 48 14.23 7.33 11.76
C TYR A 48 14.93 8.52 11.09
N LEU A 49 14.46 8.96 9.92
CA LEU A 49 15.01 10.09 9.18
C LEU A 49 14.25 11.38 9.50
N PRO A 50 14.87 12.57 9.35
CA PRO A 50 14.17 13.85 9.38
C PRO A 50 13.00 13.89 8.39
N PHE A 51 11.97 14.69 8.67
CA PHE A 51 10.77 14.76 7.85
C PHE A 51 11.07 15.15 6.39
N GLU A 52 11.92 16.15 6.15
CA GLU A 52 12.25 16.58 4.79
C GLU A 52 12.96 15.48 3.99
N GLU A 53 13.87 14.76 4.65
CA GLU A 53 14.60 13.65 4.03
C GLU A 53 13.67 12.47 3.74
N THR A 54 12.75 12.16 4.67
CA THR A 54 11.71 11.15 4.49
C THR A 54 10.77 11.52 3.34
N ALA A 55 10.37 12.79 3.25
CA ALA A 55 9.53 13.30 2.17
C ALA A 55 10.24 13.19 0.80
N ARG A 56 11.53 13.54 0.75
CA ARG A 56 12.36 13.44 -0.46
C ARG A 56 12.51 11.98 -0.91
N ARG A 57 12.79 11.06 0.01
CA ARG A 57 12.88 9.61 -0.29
C ARG A 57 11.52 9.02 -0.65
N GLY A 58 10.44 9.44 0.00
CA GLY A 58 9.08 9.06 -0.33
C GLY A 58 8.71 9.49 -1.76
N LYS A 59 9.12 10.69 -2.18
CA LYS A 59 8.97 11.13 -3.56
C LYS A 59 9.82 10.31 -4.52
N GLN A 60 11.09 10.06 -4.19
CA GLN A 60 12.04 9.27 -4.97
C GLN A 60 11.51 7.87 -5.27
N PHE A 61 11.16 7.13 -4.22
CA PHE A 61 10.91 5.70 -4.32
C PHE A 61 9.43 5.37 -4.55
N MET A 62 8.52 6.17 -3.99
CA MET A 62 7.07 5.87 -3.99
C MET A 62 6.27 6.84 -4.88
N GLY A 63 6.92 7.83 -5.49
CA GLY A 63 6.26 8.87 -6.30
C GLY A 63 5.35 9.82 -5.52
N GLY A 64 5.24 9.66 -4.19
CA GLY A 64 4.30 10.37 -3.33
C GLY A 64 4.62 11.86 -3.20
N ASN A 65 3.57 12.69 -3.19
CA ASN A 65 3.69 14.13 -2.90
C ASN A 65 3.48 14.35 -1.40
N SER A 66 4.53 14.71 -0.68
CA SER A 66 4.49 14.90 0.78
C SER A 66 3.88 16.24 1.22
N TYR A 67 3.72 17.16 0.29
CA TYR A 67 3.12 18.48 0.51
C TYR A 67 1.83 18.61 -0.30
N LEU A 68 0.87 19.38 0.22
CA LEU A 68 -0.33 19.72 -0.52
C LEU A 68 0.02 20.58 -1.75
N PRO A 69 -0.81 20.55 -2.81
CA PRO A 69 -0.62 21.44 -3.96
C PRO A 69 -0.62 22.91 -3.53
N GLY A 70 0.22 23.74 -4.15
CA GLY A 70 0.31 25.18 -3.84
C GLY A 70 -1.02 25.92 -3.98
N THR A 71 -1.90 25.47 -4.88
CA THR A 71 -3.27 26.01 -5.03
C THR A 71 -4.10 25.88 -3.77
N LEU A 72 -4.01 24.74 -3.08
CA LEU A 72 -4.75 24.48 -1.85
C LEU A 72 -4.20 25.29 -0.67
N TYR A 73 -2.87 25.45 -0.58
CA TYR A 73 -2.28 26.33 0.43
C TYR A 73 -2.69 27.80 0.23
N ARG A 74 -2.72 28.29 -1.01
CA ARG A 74 -3.23 29.64 -1.31
C ARG A 74 -4.70 29.80 -0.93
N GLU A 75 -5.54 28.76 -1.12
CA GLU A 75 -6.92 28.76 -0.63
C GLU A 75 -6.99 28.83 0.90
N TYR A 76 -6.13 28.08 1.60
CA TYR A 76 -6.03 28.16 3.07
C TYR A 76 -5.60 29.54 3.56
N LEU A 77 -4.73 30.23 2.84
CA LEU A 77 -4.42 31.63 3.14
C LEU A 77 -5.63 32.54 2.92
N LYS A 78 -6.33 32.41 1.78
CA LYS A 78 -7.53 33.21 1.46
C LYS A 78 -8.68 33.01 2.45
N THR A 79 -8.84 31.80 2.96
CA THR A 79 -9.89 31.43 3.93
C THR A 79 -9.48 31.70 5.39
N GLY A 80 -8.26 32.19 5.65
CA GLY A 80 -7.77 32.45 7.01
C GLY A 80 -7.43 31.17 7.80
N ARG A 81 -7.30 30.03 7.14
CA ARG A 81 -6.74 28.81 7.76
C ARG A 81 -5.23 28.92 7.96
N ILE A 82 -4.54 29.63 7.05
CA ILE A 82 -3.18 30.14 7.24
C ILE A 82 -3.29 31.66 7.38
N GLU A 83 -2.61 32.26 8.36
CA GLU A 83 -2.60 33.72 8.53
C GLU A 83 -1.33 34.29 7.90
N ALA A 84 -1.46 35.49 7.30
CA ALA A 84 -0.34 36.14 6.61
C ALA A 84 0.88 36.36 7.52
N ALA A 85 0.67 36.68 8.79
CA ALA A 85 1.74 36.86 9.77
C ALA A 85 2.56 35.58 10.00
N HIS A 86 1.93 34.40 9.97
CA HIS A 86 2.65 33.13 10.11
C HIS A 86 3.47 32.83 8.86
N LEU A 87 2.93 33.12 7.68
CA LEU A 87 3.66 33.00 6.42
C LEU A 87 4.92 33.90 6.43
N ASP A 88 4.76 35.17 6.80
CA ASP A 88 5.86 36.13 6.88
C ASP A 88 6.94 35.68 7.87
N ALA A 89 6.53 35.21 9.05
CA ALA A 89 7.47 34.68 10.05
C ALA A 89 8.23 33.45 9.56
N THR A 90 7.59 32.57 8.77
CA THR A 90 8.26 31.38 8.20
C THR A 90 9.18 31.70 7.03
N LEU A 91 8.90 32.78 6.29
CA LEU A 91 9.75 33.24 5.20
C LEU A 91 11.01 33.95 5.71
N GLN A 92 10.94 34.64 6.84
CA GLN A 92 12.01 35.48 7.37
C GLN A 92 13.42 34.84 7.35
N PRO A 93 13.62 33.56 7.70
CA PRO A 93 14.95 32.93 7.66
C PRO A 93 15.53 32.76 6.25
N LEU A 94 14.68 32.79 5.21
CA LEU A 94 15.06 32.66 3.80
C LEU A 94 15.28 34.04 3.14
N VAL A 95 14.94 35.13 3.81
CA VAL A 95 15.04 36.48 3.26
C VAL A 95 16.48 36.97 3.32
N LEU A 96 17.06 37.27 2.15
CA LEU A 96 18.33 37.98 2.04
C LEU A 96 18.12 39.48 2.31
N ASP A 97 19.10 40.14 2.94
CA ASP A 97 19.12 41.60 3.12
C ASP A 97 19.47 42.31 1.81
N GLN A 98 18.58 42.18 0.83
CA GLN A 98 18.69 42.78 -0.49
C GLN A 98 17.36 43.45 -0.84
N SER A 99 17.45 44.58 -1.54
CA SER A 99 16.28 45.33 -2.01
C SER A 99 16.60 46.08 -3.29
N VAL A 100 15.60 46.20 -4.14
CA VAL A 100 15.65 47.02 -5.35
C VAL A 100 14.57 48.09 -5.31
N THR A 101 14.73 49.16 -6.10
CA THR A 101 13.75 50.24 -6.19
C THR A 101 13.11 50.21 -7.58
N ILE A 102 11.78 50.18 -7.63
CA ILE A 102 10.98 50.29 -8.87
C ILE A 102 10.03 51.47 -8.71
N GLY A 103 10.23 52.49 -9.55
CA GLY A 103 9.54 53.77 -9.42
C GLY A 103 9.68 54.34 -8.00
N PRO A 104 8.58 54.63 -7.28
CA PRO A 104 8.65 55.16 -5.92
C PRO A 104 8.80 54.10 -4.82
N ARG A 105 8.78 52.80 -5.14
CA ARG A 105 8.67 51.73 -4.15
C ARG A 105 9.97 50.94 -4.00
N ARG A 106 10.36 50.70 -2.75
CA ARG A 106 11.41 49.74 -2.37
C ARG A 106 10.78 48.35 -2.29
N ILE A 107 11.31 47.40 -3.06
CA ILE A 107 10.92 45.98 -3.09
C ILE A 107 12.05 45.19 -2.45
N THR A 108 11.74 44.42 -1.41
CA THR A 108 12.70 43.56 -0.73
C THR A 108 12.72 42.16 -1.34
N HIS A 109 13.79 41.40 -1.10
CA HIS A 109 13.82 39.97 -1.44
C HIS A 109 12.62 39.21 -0.85
N GLY A 110 12.23 39.54 0.40
CA GLY A 110 11.08 38.93 1.07
C GLY A 110 9.74 39.21 0.39
N ASP A 111 9.55 40.41 -0.17
CA ASP A 111 8.34 40.74 -0.94
C ASP A 111 8.19 39.83 -2.17
N VAL A 112 9.31 39.52 -2.84
CA VAL A 112 9.33 38.62 -4.00
C VAL A 112 9.02 37.19 -3.59
N LEU A 113 9.67 36.65 -2.55
CA LEU A 113 9.40 35.30 -2.07
C LEU A 113 7.93 35.13 -1.64
N ARG A 114 7.37 36.13 -0.96
CA ARG A 114 5.97 36.16 -0.57
C ARG A 114 5.05 36.14 -1.78
N ALA A 115 5.33 36.93 -2.80
CA ALA A 115 4.57 36.94 -4.05
C ALA A 115 4.65 35.58 -4.78
N CYS A 116 5.83 34.95 -4.81
CA CYS A 116 6.02 33.61 -5.39
C CYS A 116 5.07 32.58 -4.76
N LEU A 117 4.91 32.58 -3.45
CA LEU A 117 3.99 31.69 -2.74
C LEU A 117 2.53 32.06 -3.02
N THR A 118 2.17 33.32 -2.76
CA THR A 118 0.78 33.79 -2.70
C THR A 118 0.11 33.89 -4.06
N GLU A 119 0.86 34.22 -5.12
CA GLU A 119 0.36 34.34 -6.49
C GLU A 119 0.76 33.17 -7.38
N GLY A 120 1.63 32.27 -6.91
CA GLY A 120 2.09 31.12 -7.69
C GLY A 120 3.01 31.50 -8.86
N LEU A 121 3.83 32.54 -8.68
CA LEU A 121 4.67 33.11 -9.74
C LEU A 121 5.79 32.18 -10.22
N CYS A 122 6.10 31.11 -9.50
CA CYS A 122 7.15 30.15 -9.90
C CYS A 122 6.64 28.97 -10.74
N ALA A 123 5.33 28.91 -11.02
CA ALA A 123 4.81 27.91 -11.95
C ALA A 123 5.34 28.19 -13.37
N PRO A 124 5.78 27.16 -14.13
CA PRO A 124 6.26 27.36 -15.49
C PRO A 124 5.13 27.89 -16.39
N VAL A 125 5.27 29.12 -16.85
CA VAL A 125 4.35 29.73 -17.82
C VAL A 125 4.65 29.13 -19.19
N THR A 126 3.81 28.20 -19.63
CA THR A 126 3.91 27.62 -20.98
C THR A 126 3.15 28.53 -21.92
N GLU A 127 3.84 29.39 -22.66
CA GLU A 127 3.21 30.14 -23.75
C GLU A 127 3.17 29.23 -24.98
N PRO A 128 1.97 28.87 -25.49
CA PRO A 128 1.88 28.18 -26.78
C PRO A 128 2.61 29.00 -27.83
N LEU A 129 3.42 28.35 -28.68
CA LEU A 129 4.16 29.03 -29.76
C LEU A 129 3.22 29.81 -30.71
N ASP A 130 1.93 29.45 -30.74
CA ASP A 130 0.89 30.02 -31.59
C ASP A 130 -0.23 30.73 -30.79
N ASP A 131 0.02 31.20 -29.56
CA ASP A 131 -1.02 31.86 -28.77
C ASP A 131 -1.44 33.21 -29.39
N GLN A 132 -2.69 33.28 -29.84
CA GLN A 132 -3.31 34.46 -30.46
C GLN A 132 -4.16 35.28 -29.46
N LEU A 133 -4.20 34.89 -28.19
CA LEU A 133 -4.98 35.62 -27.18
C LEU A 133 -4.36 37.01 -26.90
N HIS A 134 -5.21 38.04 -26.92
CA HIS A 134 -4.81 39.41 -26.63
C HIS A 134 -4.60 39.59 -25.12
N ASP A 135 -3.35 39.71 -24.68
CA ASP A 135 -3.01 40.11 -23.32
C ASP A 135 -3.11 41.65 -23.21
N PRO A 136 -3.93 42.22 -22.30
CA PRO A 136 -4.04 43.66 -22.13
C PRO A 136 -2.72 44.33 -21.68
N ALA A 137 -1.74 43.56 -21.20
CA ALA A 137 -0.40 44.05 -20.90
C ALA A 137 0.64 43.69 -21.98
N LYS A 138 0.21 43.29 -23.18
CA LYS A 138 1.10 42.83 -24.27
C LYS A 138 2.22 43.81 -24.56
N ASP A 139 1.93 45.10 -24.68
CA ASP A 139 2.95 46.12 -25.01
C ASP A 139 4.04 46.19 -23.92
N VAL A 140 3.64 46.16 -22.65
CA VAL A 140 4.57 46.14 -21.51
C VAL A 140 5.38 44.85 -21.47
N ILE A 141 4.73 43.70 -21.70
CA ILE A 141 5.39 42.38 -21.74
C ILE A 141 6.46 42.36 -22.83
N ASP A 142 6.14 42.86 -24.03
CA ASP A 142 7.07 42.86 -25.16
C ASP A 142 8.27 43.79 -24.90
N VAL A 143 8.06 44.97 -24.29
CA VAL A 143 9.15 45.89 -23.89
C VAL A 143 10.03 45.27 -22.81
N VAL A 144 9.45 44.68 -21.77
CA VAL A 144 10.19 44.03 -20.67
C VAL A 144 10.96 42.81 -21.18
N ALA A 145 10.34 41.98 -22.05
CA ALA A 145 10.98 40.83 -22.67
C ALA A 145 12.18 41.24 -23.54
N ALA A 146 12.08 42.36 -24.26
CA ALA A 146 13.20 42.92 -25.02
C ALA A 146 14.33 43.41 -24.09
N SER A 147 14.01 44.07 -22.97
CA SER A 147 14.99 44.55 -21.99
C SER A 147 15.80 43.41 -21.34
N LEU A 148 15.16 42.26 -21.11
CA LEU A 148 15.78 41.06 -20.55
C LEU A 148 16.78 40.37 -21.51
N SER A 149 16.71 40.67 -22.81
CA SER A 149 17.53 39.98 -23.83
C SER A 149 19.03 40.26 -23.73
N THR A 150 19.44 41.39 -23.15
CA THR A 150 20.82 41.90 -23.19
C THR A 150 21.81 41.11 -22.33
N GLU A 151 21.35 40.46 -21.26
CA GLU A 151 22.21 39.66 -20.35
C GLU A 151 21.65 38.28 -19.99
N TRP A 152 20.37 38.02 -20.24
CA TRP A 152 19.81 36.71 -19.97
C TRP A 152 20.16 35.75 -21.12
N ALA A 153 21.27 35.06 -20.94
CA ALA A 153 21.67 33.97 -21.81
C ALA A 153 20.66 32.82 -21.66
N PHE A 154 19.79 32.67 -22.66
CA PHE A 154 19.05 31.43 -22.81
C PHE A 154 20.08 30.30 -23.01
N PRO A 155 19.97 29.18 -22.28
CA PRO A 155 20.99 28.14 -22.37
C PRO A 155 21.12 27.67 -23.81
N ASP A 156 22.33 27.76 -24.36
CA ASP A 156 22.63 27.27 -25.71
C ASP A 156 22.16 25.82 -25.85
N LEU A 157 21.68 25.46 -27.05
CA LEU A 157 21.12 24.13 -27.30
C LEU A 157 22.13 23.03 -26.94
N ARG A 158 23.42 23.19 -27.24
CA ARG A 158 24.44 22.20 -26.88
C ARG A 158 24.60 22.09 -25.37
N LYS A 159 24.58 23.21 -24.66
CA LYS A 159 24.63 23.22 -23.19
C LYS A 159 23.41 22.53 -22.56
N ARG A 160 22.21 22.72 -23.13
CA ARG A 160 20.98 22.03 -22.69
C ARG A 160 21.08 20.52 -22.90
N ILE A 161 21.54 20.11 -24.08
CA ILE A 161 21.76 18.70 -24.42
C ILE A 161 22.76 18.08 -23.42
N GLN A 162 23.89 18.75 -23.18
CA GLN A 162 24.90 18.31 -22.23
C GLN A 162 24.34 18.15 -20.81
N LEU A 163 23.59 19.14 -20.30
CA LEU A 163 23.00 19.08 -18.96
C LEU A 163 22.01 17.93 -18.81
N ILE A 164 21.22 17.62 -19.84
CA ILE A 164 20.28 16.49 -19.82
C ILE A 164 21.05 15.17 -19.81
N VAL A 165 22.07 15.03 -20.66
CA VAL A 165 22.92 13.83 -20.70
C VAL A 165 23.63 13.60 -19.37
N GLU A 166 24.26 14.64 -18.81
CA GLU A 166 24.96 14.55 -17.52
C GLU A 166 23.99 14.24 -16.37
N GLY A 167 22.82 14.89 -16.37
CA GLY A 167 21.76 14.67 -15.36
C GLY A 167 21.19 13.26 -15.41
N ASP A 168 20.82 12.77 -16.60
CA ASP A 168 20.26 11.44 -16.77
C ASP A 168 21.29 10.34 -16.49
N GLN A 169 22.56 10.56 -16.86
CA GLN A 169 23.64 9.67 -16.51
C GLN A 169 23.85 9.59 -14.99
N ALA A 170 23.80 10.74 -14.29
CA ALA A 170 23.91 10.75 -12.84
C ALA A 170 22.68 10.13 -12.13
N ALA A 171 21.51 10.19 -12.80
CA ALA A 171 20.26 9.62 -12.32
C ALA A 171 20.15 8.10 -12.56
N LEU A 172 20.72 7.58 -13.65
CA LEU A 172 20.65 6.17 -14.01
C LEU A 172 21.26 5.30 -12.93
N GLY A 173 20.50 4.31 -12.44
CA GLY A 173 20.90 3.45 -11.33
C GLY A 173 20.46 3.94 -9.94
N ARG A 174 20.30 5.25 -9.75
CA ARG A 174 19.99 5.88 -8.44
C ARG A 174 18.56 6.39 -8.33
N TRP A 175 18.06 6.93 -9.43
CA TRP A 175 16.75 7.57 -9.56
C TRP A 175 15.96 7.03 -10.76
N LEU A 176 16.66 6.47 -11.74
CA LEU A 176 16.11 5.96 -12.98
C LEU A 176 16.62 4.54 -13.23
N THR A 177 15.71 3.58 -13.43
CA THR A 177 16.10 2.23 -13.87
C THR A 177 16.32 2.22 -15.39
N LEU A 178 17.07 1.25 -15.92
CA LEU A 178 17.20 1.05 -17.37
C LEU A 178 15.84 0.86 -18.08
N SER A 179 14.88 0.17 -17.45
CA SER A 179 13.52 0.03 -17.99
C SER A 179 12.80 1.38 -18.15
N HIS A 180 12.84 2.22 -17.09
CA HIS A 180 12.32 3.59 -17.16
C HIS A 180 13.07 4.45 -18.19
N TRP A 181 14.39 4.28 -18.32
CA TRP A 181 15.18 4.99 -19.34
C TRP A 181 14.73 4.63 -20.76
N CYS A 182 14.45 3.35 -21.02
CA CYS A 182 13.87 2.92 -22.29
C CYS A 182 12.49 3.54 -22.52
N ASP A 183 11.62 3.57 -21.50
CA ASP A 183 10.29 4.17 -21.59
C ASP A 183 10.39 5.68 -21.90
N ASP A 184 11.27 6.41 -21.22
CA ASP A 184 11.50 7.85 -21.42
C ASP A 184 12.17 8.20 -22.75
N THR A 185 12.96 7.28 -23.31
CA THR A 185 13.76 7.53 -24.54
C THR A 185 13.06 7.03 -25.78
N PHE A 186 12.36 5.89 -25.70
CA PHE A 186 11.73 5.23 -26.85
C PHE A 186 10.20 5.23 -26.80
N GLY A 187 9.60 5.69 -25.70
CA GLY A 187 8.15 5.69 -25.52
C GLY A 187 7.57 4.29 -25.33
N THR A 188 8.38 3.34 -24.84
CA THR A 188 7.94 1.99 -24.50
C THR A 188 7.08 1.98 -23.22
N GLN A 189 6.55 0.80 -22.87
CA GLN A 189 5.79 0.59 -21.63
C GLN A 189 6.39 -0.56 -20.79
N ILE A 190 7.71 -0.73 -20.84
CA ILE A 190 8.44 -1.84 -20.22
C ILE A 190 8.13 -1.90 -18.72
N VAL A 191 8.14 -0.77 -18.02
CA VAL A 191 7.87 -0.75 -16.57
C VAL A 191 6.46 -1.26 -16.27
N ARG A 192 5.48 -0.85 -17.07
CA ARG A 192 4.09 -1.30 -16.95
C ARG A 192 3.98 -2.80 -17.25
N GLU A 193 4.58 -3.27 -18.34
CA GLU A 193 4.57 -4.69 -18.73
C GLU A 193 5.18 -5.59 -17.63
N ILE A 194 6.31 -5.19 -17.05
CA ILE A 194 6.93 -5.89 -15.91
C ILE A 194 5.97 -5.89 -14.71
N ASN A 195 5.36 -4.74 -14.40
CA ASN A 195 4.43 -4.64 -13.28
C ASN A 195 3.21 -5.55 -13.48
N ASP A 196 2.63 -5.59 -14.66
CA ASP A 196 1.48 -6.44 -14.98
C ASP A 196 1.83 -7.93 -14.85
N GLN A 197 3.02 -8.34 -15.29
CA GLN A 197 3.51 -9.71 -15.06
C GLN A 197 3.70 -10.01 -13.58
N MET A 198 4.34 -9.11 -12.83
CA MET A 198 4.57 -9.31 -11.40
C MET A 198 3.25 -9.37 -10.63
N ILE A 199 2.27 -8.52 -10.95
CA ILE A 199 0.94 -8.54 -10.34
C ILE A 199 0.27 -9.88 -10.59
N LYS A 200 0.22 -10.35 -11.85
CA LYS A 200 -0.33 -11.66 -12.21
C LYS A 200 0.25 -12.81 -11.38
N TRP A 201 1.58 -12.87 -11.24
CA TRP A 201 2.25 -13.94 -10.51
C TRP A 201 2.10 -13.80 -9.00
N CYS A 202 2.15 -12.57 -8.47
CA CYS A 202 1.95 -12.31 -7.05
C CYS A 202 0.52 -12.60 -6.61
N GLU A 203 -0.49 -12.20 -7.37
CA GLU A 203 -1.90 -12.48 -7.08
C GLU A 203 -2.15 -13.99 -6.98
N ALA A 204 -1.70 -14.76 -7.98
CA ALA A 204 -1.87 -16.21 -7.98
C ALA A 204 -1.09 -16.92 -6.85
N PHE A 205 0.15 -16.49 -6.58
CA PHE A 205 0.99 -17.13 -5.58
C PHE A 205 0.63 -16.75 -4.14
N LEU A 206 0.15 -15.53 -3.90
CA LEU A 206 -0.11 -15.01 -2.56
C LEU A 206 -1.56 -15.22 -2.12
N ASP A 207 -2.44 -15.71 -2.99
CA ASP A 207 -3.82 -16.03 -2.65
C ASP A 207 -3.92 -17.00 -1.45
N GLU A 208 -4.64 -16.61 -0.40
CA GLU A 208 -4.78 -17.43 0.82
C GLU A 208 -6.03 -18.31 0.78
N GLY A 209 -6.35 -18.86 -0.40
CA GLY A 209 -7.49 -19.75 -0.62
C GLY A 209 -8.79 -18.99 -0.90
N HIS A 210 -8.71 -17.75 -1.41
CA HIS A 210 -9.90 -17.02 -1.87
C HIS A 210 -10.27 -17.39 -3.29
N ALA A 211 -9.29 -17.71 -4.14
CA ALA A 211 -9.53 -18.16 -5.50
C ALA A 211 -9.94 -19.64 -5.51
N THR A 212 -10.93 -19.97 -6.33
CA THR A 212 -11.34 -21.38 -6.55
C THR A 212 -10.22 -22.20 -7.18
N TRP A 213 -9.40 -21.59 -8.02
CA TRP A 213 -8.26 -22.23 -8.67
C TRP A 213 -6.96 -21.76 -8.02
N SER A 214 -6.24 -22.70 -7.40
CA SER A 214 -4.92 -22.46 -6.84
C SER A 214 -3.84 -22.47 -7.92
N MET A 215 -2.79 -21.67 -7.74
CA MET A 215 -1.58 -21.75 -8.57
C MET A 215 -0.97 -23.17 -8.50
N PRO A 216 -0.73 -23.84 -9.64
CA PRO A 216 -0.01 -25.11 -9.66
C PRO A 216 1.44 -24.96 -9.16
N GLU A 217 2.00 -26.02 -8.59
CA GLU A 217 3.40 -26.11 -8.13
C GLU A 217 3.78 -25.08 -7.04
N ARG A 218 2.79 -24.46 -6.39
CA ARG A 218 2.97 -23.38 -5.42
C ARG A 218 3.84 -23.79 -4.23
N GLU A 219 3.80 -25.06 -3.84
CA GLU A 219 4.62 -25.67 -2.77
C GLU A 219 6.12 -25.59 -3.04
N LYS A 220 6.55 -25.46 -4.31
CA LYS A 220 7.95 -25.22 -4.66
C LYS A 220 8.40 -23.77 -4.39
N GLY A 221 7.46 -22.88 -4.06
CA GLY A 221 7.70 -21.46 -3.83
C GLY A 221 7.67 -20.61 -5.10
N LEU A 222 7.55 -19.29 -4.92
CA LEU A 222 7.22 -18.33 -5.99
C LEU A 222 8.10 -18.47 -7.24
N TYR A 223 9.42 -18.50 -7.07
CA TYR A 223 10.35 -18.52 -8.20
C TYR A 223 10.26 -19.80 -9.03
N HIS A 224 10.19 -20.97 -8.39
CA HIS A 224 10.08 -22.25 -9.11
C HIS A 224 8.71 -22.42 -9.77
N ALA A 225 7.63 -22.07 -9.06
CA ALA A 225 6.29 -22.11 -9.63
C ALA A 225 6.18 -21.18 -10.86
N TRP A 226 6.76 -19.98 -10.77
CA TRP A 226 6.88 -19.09 -11.93
C TRP A 226 7.71 -19.71 -13.06
N LYS A 227 8.91 -20.23 -12.78
CA LYS A 227 9.81 -20.82 -13.78
C LYS A 227 9.14 -21.97 -14.55
N ASP A 228 8.42 -22.84 -13.85
CA ASP A 228 7.74 -24.01 -14.42
C ASP A 228 6.52 -23.62 -15.28
N LEU A 229 5.75 -22.61 -14.84
CA LEU A 229 4.53 -22.17 -15.52
C LEU A 229 4.81 -21.16 -16.65
N ALA A 230 5.66 -20.17 -16.43
CA ALA A 230 6.00 -19.15 -17.41
C ALA A 230 6.71 -19.74 -18.63
N ALA A 231 7.47 -20.83 -18.46
CA ALA A 231 8.07 -21.58 -19.58
C ALA A 231 7.05 -22.27 -20.50
N GLN A 232 5.78 -22.37 -20.09
CA GLN A 232 4.69 -22.92 -20.91
C GLN A 232 3.93 -21.84 -21.67
N GLU A 233 4.21 -20.55 -21.41
CA GLU A 233 3.55 -19.44 -22.09
C GLU A 233 4.10 -19.21 -23.49
N TRP A 234 3.21 -18.96 -24.45
CA TRP A 234 3.55 -18.87 -25.87
C TRP A 234 4.49 -17.69 -26.21
N SER A 235 4.46 -16.59 -25.43
CA SER A 235 5.48 -15.54 -25.40
C SER A 235 5.08 -14.48 -24.35
N PRO A 236 5.54 -14.56 -23.09
CA PRO A 236 5.27 -13.54 -22.10
C PRO A 236 5.88 -12.21 -22.56
N VAL A 237 5.02 -11.19 -22.68
CA VAL A 237 5.37 -9.80 -23.03
C VAL A 237 6.25 -9.67 -24.28
N GLY A 238 6.07 -10.55 -25.26
CA GLY A 238 6.78 -10.49 -26.54
C GLY A 238 8.29 -10.74 -26.45
N ILE A 239 8.77 -11.43 -25.40
CA ILE A 239 10.17 -11.85 -25.28
C ILE A 239 10.44 -13.01 -26.24
N PRO A 240 11.44 -12.90 -27.13
CA PRO A 240 11.80 -13.97 -28.07
C PRO A 240 12.50 -15.13 -27.33
N ASP A 241 12.17 -16.37 -27.70
CA ASP A 241 12.64 -17.60 -27.05
C ASP A 241 12.49 -17.57 -25.51
N SER A 242 11.41 -16.98 -25.02
CA SER A 242 11.11 -16.89 -23.58
C SER A 242 11.18 -18.25 -22.89
N ARG A 243 10.59 -19.29 -23.50
CA ARG A 243 10.60 -20.67 -23.02
C ARG A 243 12.01 -21.19 -22.81
N GLY A 244 12.85 -21.11 -23.85
CA GLY A 244 14.22 -21.60 -23.79
C GLY A 244 15.08 -20.80 -22.81
N LYS A 245 14.84 -19.50 -22.68
CA LYS A 245 15.52 -18.62 -21.71
C LYS A 245 15.13 -18.95 -20.27
N ILE A 246 13.83 -19.06 -19.98
CA ILE A 246 13.34 -19.40 -18.63
C ILE A 246 13.81 -20.78 -18.21
N SER A 247 13.79 -21.77 -19.12
CA SER A 247 14.26 -23.13 -18.80
C SER A 247 15.75 -23.20 -18.47
N ARG A 248 16.55 -22.25 -18.97
CA ARG A 248 18.00 -22.16 -18.71
C ARG A 248 18.35 -21.38 -17.44
N LEU A 249 17.38 -20.73 -16.80
CA LEU A 249 17.64 -20.01 -15.57
C LEU A 249 18.13 -20.96 -14.47
N PRO A 250 19.02 -20.51 -13.57
CA PRO A 250 19.43 -21.29 -12.41
C PRO A 250 18.26 -21.72 -11.53
N ASP A 251 18.48 -22.76 -10.72
CA ASP A 251 17.49 -23.18 -9.73
C ASP A 251 17.51 -22.29 -8.49
N TYR A 252 18.67 -21.74 -8.12
CA TYR A 252 18.76 -20.78 -7.03
C TYR A 252 18.36 -19.37 -7.52
N PRO A 253 17.35 -18.71 -6.90
CA PRO A 253 16.90 -17.40 -7.33
C PRO A 253 17.98 -16.31 -7.17
N GLU A 254 18.90 -16.48 -6.22
CA GLU A 254 20.06 -15.60 -6.05
C GLU A 254 20.93 -15.57 -7.32
N ASP A 255 21.18 -16.72 -7.92
CA ASP A 255 22.02 -16.82 -9.12
C ASP A 255 21.30 -16.20 -10.33
N ALA A 256 19.99 -16.41 -10.46
CA ALA A 256 19.18 -15.80 -11.51
C ALA A 256 19.14 -14.26 -11.38
N LEU A 257 19.05 -13.77 -10.13
CA LEU A 257 19.11 -12.35 -9.82
C LEU A 257 20.50 -11.76 -10.15
N LEU A 258 21.59 -12.43 -9.77
CA LEU A 258 22.95 -12.03 -10.12
C LEU A 258 23.15 -12.02 -11.65
N GLN A 259 22.72 -13.07 -12.36
CA GLN A 259 22.78 -13.12 -13.82
C GLN A 259 22.03 -11.96 -14.46
N SER A 260 20.86 -11.59 -13.93
CA SER A 260 20.09 -10.46 -14.46
C SER A 260 20.77 -9.11 -14.20
N LEU A 261 21.35 -8.92 -13.01
CA LEU A 261 22.14 -7.73 -12.66
C LEU A 261 23.40 -7.61 -13.53
N ASP A 262 24.09 -8.72 -13.77
CA ASP A 262 25.28 -8.77 -14.60
C ASP A 262 24.94 -8.58 -16.08
N ALA A 263 23.82 -9.12 -16.56
CA ALA A 263 23.29 -8.92 -17.92
C ALA A 263 22.85 -7.47 -18.17
N LEU A 264 22.34 -6.78 -17.15
CA LEU A 264 22.07 -5.34 -17.17
C LEU A 264 23.33 -4.50 -16.93
N GLY A 265 24.43 -5.09 -16.48
CA GLY A 265 25.70 -4.41 -16.22
C GLY A 265 25.68 -3.42 -15.06
N ILE A 266 24.80 -3.61 -14.06
CA ILE A 266 24.63 -2.64 -12.96
C ILE A 266 25.88 -2.61 -12.05
N PRO A 267 26.56 -1.45 -11.91
CA PRO A 267 27.72 -1.30 -11.02
C PRO A 267 27.40 -1.66 -9.56
N SER A 268 28.35 -2.26 -8.85
CA SER A 268 28.14 -2.78 -7.49
C SER A 268 27.70 -1.71 -6.49
N ASP A 269 28.24 -0.50 -6.60
CA ASP A 269 27.89 0.67 -5.77
C ASP A 269 26.46 1.18 -6.01
N LEU A 270 25.87 0.87 -7.17
CA LEU A 270 24.51 1.28 -7.54
C LEU A 270 23.46 0.18 -7.27
N ARG A 271 23.87 -1.05 -6.94
CA ARG A 271 22.95 -2.19 -6.82
C ARG A 271 21.88 -1.98 -5.74
N GLN A 272 22.22 -1.39 -4.60
CA GLN A 272 21.24 -1.15 -3.54
C GLN A 272 20.13 -0.20 -4.01
N ASP A 273 20.48 0.96 -4.57
CA ASP A 273 19.50 1.93 -5.07
C ASP A 273 18.69 1.36 -6.23
N TYR A 274 19.34 0.65 -7.16
CA TYR A 274 18.67 0.02 -8.29
C TYR A 274 17.65 -1.03 -7.85
N LEU A 275 17.99 -1.88 -6.89
CA LEU A 275 17.06 -2.88 -6.34
C LEU A 275 15.95 -2.21 -5.53
N SER A 276 16.24 -1.10 -4.83
CA SER A 276 15.23 -0.32 -4.12
C SER A 276 14.18 0.21 -5.08
N LEU A 277 14.59 0.80 -6.21
CA LEU A 277 13.68 1.25 -7.27
C LEU A 277 12.82 0.10 -7.85
N GLN A 278 13.40 -1.10 -7.98
CA GLN A 278 12.68 -2.27 -8.51
C GLN A 278 11.66 -2.81 -7.52
N LEU A 279 11.96 -2.77 -6.22
CA LEU A 279 11.01 -3.16 -5.18
C LEU A 279 9.89 -2.11 -5.03
N THR A 280 10.22 -0.82 -5.09
CA THR A 280 9.25 0.27 -4.84
C THR A 280 8.33 0.53 -6.03
N ALA A 281 8.59 -0.08 -7.18
CA ALA A 281 7.67 -0.08 -8.31
C ALA A 281 6.34 -0.81 -8.03
N LEU A 282 6.32 -1.76 -7.08
CA LEU A 282 5.11 -2.44 -6.59
C LEU A 282 5.16 -2.56 -5.06
N PRO A 283 5.05 -1.43 -4.33
CA PRO A 283 5.41 -1.38 -2.91
C PRO A 283 4.44 -2.16 -2.02
N GLY A 284 3.19 -2.33 -2.45
CA GLY A 284 2.20 -3.18 -1.77
C GLY A 284 2.60 -4.66 -1.81
N TRP A 285 2.87 -5.20 -3.00
CA TRP A 285 3.29 -6.59 -3.18
C TRP A 285 4.65 -6.88 -2.54
N ALA A 286 5.63 -6.01 -2.78
CA ALA A 286 6.96 -6.15 -2.18
C ALA A 286 6.90 -6.07 -0.65
N GLY A 287 6.12 -5.13 -0.09
CA GLY A 287 5.95 -5.00 1.35
C GLY A 287 5.17 -6.16 1.98
N PHE A 288 4.21 -6.76 1.27
CA PHE A 288 3.55 -7.98 1.74
C PHE A 288 4.48 -9.20 1.73
N ILE A 289 5.30 -9.35 0.69
CA ILE A 289 6.33 -10.39 0.61
C ILE A 289 7.40 -10.20 1.69
N LYS A 290 7.80 -8.95 1.98
CA LYS A 290 8.73 -8.61 3.06
C LYS A 290 8.18 -9.07 4.41
N TRP A 291 6.96 -8.67 4.75
CA TRP A 291 6.27 -9.11 5.98
C TRP A 291 6.17 -10.64 6.06
N ARG A 292 5.73 -11.29 4.98
CA ARG A 292 5.62 -12.76 4.89
C ARG A 292 6.93 -13.47 5.17
N ALA A 293 8.05 -12.94 4.69
CA ALA A 293 9.37 -13.53 4.89
C ALA A 293 9.85 -13.43 6.34
N GLU A 294 9.43 -12.40 7.07
CA GLU A 294 9.80 -12.18 8.48
C GLU A 294 8.90 -12.98 9.44
N GLU A 295 7.62 -13.14 9.12
CA GLU A 295 6.66 -13.94 9.89
C GLU A 295 6.80 -15.45 9.64
N ARG A 296 7.92 -16.03 10.08
CA ARG A 296 8.27 -17.46 9.84
C ARG A 296 7.24 -18.45 10.38
N ASP A 297 6.46 -18.05 11.40
CA ASP A 297 5.44 -18.92 11.99
C ASP A 297 4.10 -18.89 11.25
N TYR A 298 3.94 -17.98 10.29
CA TYR A 298 2.71 -17.82 9.53
C TYR A 298 2.39 -19.07 8.70
N PRO A 299 1.18 -19.65 8.80
CA PRO A 299 0.86 -20.94 8.16
C PRO A 299 1.16 -20.98 6.67
N TRP A 300 0.78 -19.93 5.95
CA TRP A 300 1.01 -19.85 4.52
C TRP A 300 2.48 -19.66 4.16
N GLN A 301 3.29 -19.03 5.02
CA GLN A 301 4.74 -18.91 4.79
C GLN A 301 5.44 -20.26 4.97
N LYS A 302 4.99 -21.06 5.95
CA LYS A 302 5.48 -22.43 6.16
C LYS A 302 5.12 -23.34 4.99
N ALA A 303 3.90 -23.23 4.46
CA ALA A 303 3.44 -24.04 3.34
C ALA A 303 4.03 -23.59 1.99
N TYR A 304 4.12 -22.27 1.77
CA TYR A 304 4.47 -21.66 0.49
C TYR A 304 5.47 -20.51 0.70
N PRO A 305 6.78 -20.81 0.78
CA PRO A 305 7.78 -19.83 1.16
C PRO A 305 8.06 -18.80 0.07
N VAL A 306 7.99 -17.51 0.43
CA VAL A 306 8.32 -16.37 -0.44
C VAL A 306 9.29 -15.41 0.25
N GLY A 307 9.98 -14.58 -0.55
CA GLY A 307 10.87 -13.54 -0.07
C GLY A 307 11.32 -12.60 -1.19
N LEU A 308 11.96 -11.48 -0.82
CA LEU A 308 12.31 -10.42 -1.77
C LEU A 308 13.29 -10.87 -2.85
N VAL A 309 14.21 -11.79 -2.57
CA VAL A 309 15.13 -12.36 -3.57
C VAL A 309 14.35 -13.06 -4.68
N LYS A 310 13.34 -13.87 -4.34
CA LYS A 310 12.49 -14.58 -5.32
C LYS A 310 11.70 -13.59 -6.17
N PHE A 311 11.16 -12.54 -5.55
CA PHE A 311 10.44 -11.48 -6.25
C PHE A 311 11.35 -10.73 -7.23
N LEU A 312 12.55 -10.33 -6.78
CA LEU A 312 13.51 -9.59 -7.59
C LEU A 312 14.09 -10.44 -8.72
N ALA A 313 14.36 -11.73 -8.49
CA ALA A 313 14.86 -12.63 -9.54
C ALA A 313 13.92 -12.67 -10.75
N ILE A 314 12.61 -12.80 -10.51
CA ILE A 314 11.60 -12.77 -11.58
C ILE A 314 11.54 -11.39 -12.24
N ARG A 315 11.43 -10.34 -11.43
CA ARG A 315 11.26 -8.97 -11.92
C ARG A 315 12.44 -8.52 -12.78
N LEU A 316 13.66 -8.77 -12.32
CA LEU A 316 14.88 -8.35 -13.02
C LEU A 316 15.17 -9.22 -14.24
N TRP A 317 14.68 -10.46 -14.28
CA TRP A 317 14.71 -11.25 -15.51
C TRP A 317 13.88 -10.58 -16.61
N TYR A 318 12.63 -10.21 -16.33
CA TYR A 318 11.81 -9.45 -17.30
C TYR A 318 12.46 -8.12 -17.67
N ALA A 319 12.98 -7.38 -16.69
CA ALA A 319 13.67 -6.11 -16.95
C ALA A 319 14.88 -6.29 -17.87
N SER A 320 15.72 -7.30 -17.61
CA SER A 320 16.89 -7.61 -18.43
C SER A 320 16.51 -7.96 -19.86
N GLU A 321 15.54 -8.86 -20.06
CA GLU A 321 15.13 -9.31 -21.38
C GLU A 321 14.47 -8.21 -22.21
N LEU A 322 13.59 -7.41 -21.60
CA LEU A 322 12.90 -6.31 -22.30
C LEU A 322 13.86 -5.17 -22.64
N VAL A 323 14.73 -4.76 -21.71
CA VAL A 323 15.76 -3.73 -21.96
C VAL A 323 16.73 -4.19 -23.06
N GLN A 324 17.19 -5.45 -23.00
CA GLN A 324 18.07 -6.01 -24.03
C GLN A 324 17.40 -6.05 -25.40
N LYS A 325 16.14 -6.47 -25.46
CA LYS A 325 15.35 -6.46 -26.70
C LYS A 325 15.24 -5.04 -27.26
N THR A 326 14.75 -4.09 -26.46
CA THR A 326 14.51 -2.71 -26.90
C THR A 326 15.80 -2.02 -27.34
N CYS A 327 16.89 -2.12 -26.57
CA CYS A 327 18.16 -1.48 -26.96
C CYS A 327 18.73 -2.08 -28.26
N ARG A 328 18.59 -3.40 -28.48
CA ARG A 328 19.02 -4.04 -29.74
C ARG A 328 18.16 -3.61 -30.93
N GLU A 329 16.85 -3.52 -30.75
CA GLU A 329 15.90 -3.12 -31.81
C GLU A 329 16.05 -1.63 -32.16
N GLU A 330 16.16 -0.75 -31.16
CA GLU A 330 16.15 0.70 -31.34
C GLU A 330 17.52 1.29 -31.68
N LEU A 331 18.58 0.78 -31.06
CA LEU A 331 19.92 1.36 -31.13
C LEU A 331 20.97 0.39 -31.70
N GLY A 332 20.69 -0.91 -31.74
CA GLY A 332 21.67 -1.92 -32.12
C GLY A 332 22.79 -2.11 -31.09
N ILE A 333 22.59 -1.66 -29.85
CA ILE A 333 23.53 -1.84 -28.73
C ILE A 333 23.01 -2.89 -27.74
N GLU A 334 23.88 -3.34 -26.84
CA GLU A 334 23.43 -4.18 -25.72
C GLU A 334 22.67 -3.33 -24.69
N GLY A 335 21.62 -3.91 -24.11
CA GLY A 335 20.83 -3.30 -23.03
C GLY A 335 21.54 -3.31 -21.67
N ARG A 336 22.80 -2.84 -21.65
CA ARG A 336 23.64 -2.75 -20.46
C ARG A 336 23.83 -1.31 -20.02
N TYR A 337 24.07 -1.11 -18.73
CA TYR A 337 24.32 0.20 -18.12
C TYR A 337 25.45 0.97 -18.81
N ASP A 338 26.60 0.35 -19.02
CA ASP A 338 27.78 0.94 -19.65
C ASP A 338 27.51 1.32 -21.12
N ALA A 339 26.86 0.45 -21.88
CA ALA A 339 26.48 0.72 -23.28
C ALA A 339 25.46 1.88 -23.39
N VAL A 340 24.47 1.93 -22.51
CA VAL A 340 23.48 3.02 -22.46
C VAL A 340 24.13 4.35 -22.07
N VAL A 341 25.04 4.34 -21.09
CA VAL A 341 25.81 5.53 -20.71
C VAL A 341 26.71 6.00 -21.85
N ALA A 342 27.40 5.07 -22.54
CA ALA A 342 28.21 5.40 -23.71
C ALA A 342 27.36 6.01 -24.82
N TYR A 343 26.19 5.44 -25.13
CA TYR A 343 25.25 5.98 -26.12
C TYR A 343 24.83 7.42 -25.82
N MET A 344 24.47 7.73 -24.57
CA MET A 344 24.07 9.10 -24.19
C MET A 344 25.21 10.11 -24.42
N ARG A 345 26.47 9.70 -24.25
CA ARG A 345 27.66 10.56 -24.44
C ARG A 345 28.07 10.69 -25.90
N GLU A 346 28.02 9.59 -26.65
CA GLU A 346 28.49 9.51 -28.04
C GLU A 346 27.45 10.02 -29.04
N HIS A 347 26.17 9.91 -28.70
CA HIS A 347 25.03 10.34 -29.55
C HIS A 347 24.08 11.32 -28.82
N PRO A 348 24.59 12.42 -28.25
CA PRO A 348 23.81 13.30 -27.37
C PRO A 348 22.67 14.01 -28.09
N ASP A 349 22.85 14.36 -29.37
CA ASP A 349 21.83 15.03 -30.19
C ASP A 349 20.65 14.11 -30.51
N GLU A 350 20.94 12.86 -30.89
CA GLU A 350 19.92 11.83 -31.13
C GLU A 350 19.14 11.55 -29.84
N TYR A 351 19.87 11.30 -28.74
CA TYR A 351 19.29 11.04 -27.44
C TYR A 351 18.35 12.16 -26.99
N TYR A 352 18.79 13.41 -27.09
CA TYR A 352 17.98 14.57 -26.75
C TYR A 352 16.69 14.63 -27.57
N LEU A 353 16.77 14.48 -28.90
CA LEU A 353 15.60 14.53 -29.78
C LEU A 353 14.60 13.42 -29.46
N ARG A 354 15.08 12.19 -29.23
CA ARG A 354 14.23 11.06 -28.81
C ARG A 354 13.50 11.36 -27.50
N ARG A 355 14.18 11.87 -26.48
CA ARG A 355 13.53 12.27 -25.22
C ARG A 355 12.52 13.40 -25.38
N GLN A 356 12.84 14.45 -26.15
CA GLN A 356 11.89 15.54 -26.39
C GLN A 356 10.66 15.04 -27.18
N ARG A 357 10.84 14.07 -28.10
CA ARG A 357 9.76 13.43 -28.85
C ARG A 357 8.81 12.66 -27.93
N VAL A 358 9.34 11.86 -27.00
CA VAL A 358 8.54 11.08 -26.05
C VAL A 358 7.85 12.00 -25.03
N ALA A 359 8.55 13.03 -24.55
CA ALA A 359 7.99 14.02 -23.64
C ALA A 359 6.94 14.96 -24.28
N GLY A 360 6.68 14.84 -25.60
CA GLY A 360 5.71 15.68 -26.31
C GLY A 360 6.14 17.14 -26.47
N ARG A 361 7.45 17.43 -26.40
CA ARG A 361 8.01 18.78 -26.43
C ARG A 361 8.50 19.23 -27.80
N LEU A 362 8.61 18.32 -28.76
CA LEU A 362 8.95 18.66 -30.14
C LEU A 362 7.71 19.16 -30.92
N PRO A 363 7.85 20.20 -31.77
CA PRO A 363 6.82 20.55 -32.74
C PRO A 363 6.52 19.38 -33.69
N ALA A 364 5.27 19.27 -34.17
CA ALA A 364 4.79 18.12 -34.93
C ALA A 364 5.69 17.73 -36.13
N LEU A 365 6.18 18.71 -36.89
CA LEU A 365 7.08 18.46 -38.04
C LEU A 365 8.39 17.78 -37.63
N TYR A 366 9.01 18.21 -36.53
CA TYR A 366 10.23 17.58 -36.01
C TYR A 366 9.93 16.23 -35.37
N ALA A 367 8.77 16.11 -34.72
CA ALA A 367 8.35 14.85 -34.13
C ALA A 367 8.20 13.74 -35.19
N GLU A 368 7.55 14.05 -36.33
CA GLU A 368 7.45 13.14 -37.47
C GLU A 368 8.82 12.80 -38.07
N GLU A 369 9.72 13.78 -38.20
CA GLU A 369 11.05 13.51 -38.74
C GLU A 369 11.89 12.61 -37.81
N VAL A 370 11.81 12.80 -36.49
CA VAL A 370 12.44 11.92 -35.50
C VAL A 370 11.88 10.49 -35.63
N ASP A 371 10.57 10.32 -35.80
CA ASP A 371 9.94 9.02 -36.01
C ASP A 371 10.40 8.35 -37.31
N ARG A 372 10.61 9.13 -38.39
CA ARG A 372 11.15 8.62 -39.66
C ARG A 372 12.61 8.21 -39.52
N LEU A 373 13.42 8.98 -38.80
CA LEU A 373 14.84 8.70 -38.58
C LEU A 373 15.06 7.46 -37.72
N ARG A 374 14.14 7.13 -36.80
CA ARG A 374 14.15 5.87 -36.03
C ARG A 374 14.33 4.64 -36.92
N HIS A 375 13.74 4.64 -38.12
CA HIS A 375 13.78 3.51 -39.05
C HIS A 375 14.96 3.55 -40.05
N HIS A 376 15.78 4.61 -40.06
CA HIS A 376 16.86 4.81 -41.01
C HIS A 376 18.22 4.91 -40.30
N LYS A 377 19.10 3.94 -40.54
CA LYS A 377 20.51 4.01 -40.08
C LYS A 377 21.27 5.05 -40.93
N GLY A 378 21.41 6.28 -40.46
CA GLY A 378 22.17 7.32 -41.16
C GLY A 378 22.37 8.64 -40.40
N ASN A 379 23.24 9.51 -40.93
CA ASN A 379 23.65 10.80 -40.35
C ASN A 379 22.58 11.91 -40.41
N GLY A 380 21.29 11.55 -40.32
CA GLY A 380 20.17 12.49 -40.40
C GLY A 380 19.99 13.34 -39.14
N TRP A 381 20.33 12.80 -37.98
CA TRP A 381 20.14 13.43 -36.66
C TRP A 381 20.84 14.79 -36.55
N GLY A 382 22.08 14.90 -37.04
CA GLY A 382 22.85 16.14 -37.03
C GLY A 382 22.16 17.28 -37.82
N ARG A 383 21.55 16.96 -38.97
CA ARG A 383 20.82 17.96 -39.76
C ARG A 383 19.51 18.38 -39.09
N VAL A 384 18.81 17.44 -38.45
CA VAL A 384 17.57 17.74 -37.73
C VAL A 384 17.84 18.61 -36.52
N ILE A 385 18.88 18.32 -35.73
CA ILE A 385 19.21 19.13 -34.55
C ILE A 385 19.71 20.52 -34.94
N GLU A 386 20.47 20.67 -36.02
CA GLU A 386 20.92 21.96 -36.54
C GLU A 386 19.72 22.81 -36.99
N ARG A 387 18.80 22.22 -37.76
CA ARG A 387 17.58 22.92 -38.18
C ARG A 387 16.65 23.22 -37.01
N TYR A 388 16.54 22.33 -36.04
CA TYR A 388 15.80 22.58 -34.80
C TYR A 388 16.42 23.76 -34.01
N GLY A 389 17.75 23.81 -33.96
CA GLY A 389 18.52 24.92 -33.39
C GLY A 389 18.25 26.26 -34.08
N THR A 390 18.09 26.27 -35.40
CA THR A 390 17.83 27.52 -36.15
C THR A 390 16.36 27.94 -36.11
N ASP A 391 15.42 27.01 -36.25
CA ASP A 391 14.01 27.35 -36.48
C ASP A 391 13.19 27.42 -35.17
N VAL A 392 13.54 26.59 -34.18
CA VAL A 392 12.73 26.39 -32.96
C VAL A 392 13.35 27.05 -31.75
N VAL A 393 14.67 26.93 -31.54
CA VAL A 393 15.32 27.48 -30.34
C VAL A 393 15.14 29.00 -30.20
N PRO A 394 15.27 29.84 -31.25
CA PRO A 394 15.00 31.28 -31.12
C PRO A 394 13.55 31.58 -30.72
N ARG A 395 12.59 30.77 -31.18
CA ARG A 395 11.19 30.90 -30.77
C ARG A 395 10.98 30.51 -29.31
N GLN A 396 11.65 29.45 -28.85
CA GLN A 396 11.66 29.04 -27.43
C GLN A 396 12.28 30.12 -26.54
N GLU A 397 13.36 30.75 -27.01
CA GLU A 397 14.01 31.86 -26.31
C GLU A 397 13.07 33.07 -26.18
N ILE A 398 12.39 33.46 -27.27
CA ILE A 398 11.38 34.53 -27.24
C ILE A 398 10.24 34.17 -26.28
N ALA A 399 9.71 32.95 -26.35
CA ALA A 399 8.65 32.48 -25.47
C ALA A 399 9.08 32.44 -23.99
N ALA A 400 10.32 32.02 -23.69
CA ALA A 400 10.86 32.02 -22.34
C ALA A 400 11.00 33.44 -21.78
N ARG A 401 11.51 34.39 -22.58
CA ARG A 401 11.62 35.81 -22.20
C ARG A 401 10.25 36.44 -21.95
N ARG A 402 9.27 36.15 -22.81
CA ARG A 402 7.87 36.60 -22.63
C ARG A 402 7.24 35.97 -21.39
N GLY A 403 7.44 34.68 -21.16
CA GLY A 403 6.98 34.00 -19.94
C GLY A 403 7.56 34.62 -18.67
N ALA A 404 8.83 35.02 -18.70
CA ALA A 404 9.47 35.72 -17.61
C ALA A 404 8.96 37.15 -17.41
N ALA A 405 8.77 37.90 -18.50
CA ALA A 405 8.15 39.20 -18.46
C ALA A 405 6.72 39.13 -17.89
N LYS A 406 5.93 38.11 -18.26
CA LYS A 406 4.62 37.83 -17.66
C LYS A 406 4.70 37.59 -16.15
N ARG A 407 5.71 36.84 -15.68
CA ARG A 407 5.96 36.64 -14.23
C ARG A 407 6.32 37.94 -13.52
N LEU A 408 7.15 38.80 -14.13
CA LEU A 408 7.49 40.12 -13.59
C LEU A 408 6.29 41.08 -13.58
N VAL A 409 5.44 41.07 -14.61
CA VAL A 409 4.19 41.85 -14.65
C VAL A 409 3.23 41.35 -13.56
N ALA A 410 3.10 40.04 -13.36
CA ALA A 410 2.31 39.47 -12.29
C ALA A 410 2.87 39.85 -10.90
N LEU A 411 4.21 39.84 -10.73
CA LEU A 411 4.88 40.33 -9.53
C LEU A 411 4.54 41.80 -9.28
N ALA A 412 4.67 42.68 -10.27
CA ALA A 412 4.34 44.11 -10.13
C ALA A 412 2.88 44.31 -9.69
N ARG A 413 1.93 43.60 -10.32
CA ARG A 413 0.51 43.64 -9.93
C ARG A 413 0.30 43.18 -8.48
N SER A 414 0.95 42.09 -8.07
CA SER A 414 0.85 41.57 -6.69
C SER A 414 1.38 42.55 -5.65
N LEU A 415 2.40 43.32 -6.03
CA LEU A 415 2.98 44.37 -5.20
C LEU A 415 2.20 45.69 -5.33
N GLY A 416 1.12 45.78 -6.11
CA GLY A 416 0.35 47.01 -6.29
C GLY A 416 1.09 48.10 -7.06
N LEU A 417 2.02 47.71 -7.93
CA LEU A 417 2.70 48.60 -8.87
C LEU A 417 1.98 48.58 -10.22
N ASP A 418 1.93 49.72 -10.89
CA ASP A 418 1.49 49.78 -12.28
C ASP A 418 2.53 49.03 -13.15
N PRO A 419 2.13 48.00 -13.92
CA PRO A 419 3.02 47.29 -14.82
C PRO A 419 3.79 48.20 -15.79
N ALA A 420 3.24 49.35 -16.16
CA ALA A 420 3.91 50.31 -17.05
C ALA A 420 5.27 50.77 -16.51
N VAL A 421 5.46 50.83 -15.19
CA VAL A 421 6.72 51.23 -14.55
C VAL A 421 7.84 50.22 -14.83
N LEU A 422 7.52 48.95 -15.11
CA LEU A 422 8.52 47.94 -15.46
C LEU A 422 9.23 48.26 -16.78
N ALA A 423 8.55 48.92 -17.72
CA ALA A 423 9.13 49.29 -19.00
C ALA A 423 10.26 50.33 -18.87
N GLU A 424 10.21 51.16 -17.82
CA GLU A 424 11.21 52.19 -17.52
C GLU A 424 12.27 51.73 -16.51
N THR A 425 12.13 50.52 -15.96
CA THR A 425 13.01 50.00 -14.92
C THR A 425 14.34 49.50 -15.50
N PRO A 426 15.50 49.78 -14.86
CA PRO A 426 16.79 49.27 -15.31
C PRO A 426 16.82 47.75 -15.47
N HIS A 427 17.40 47.27 -16.56
CA HIS A 427 17.49 45.83 -16.89
C HIS A 427 18.12 45.00 -15.76
N ALA A 428 19.17 45.50 -15.11
CA ALA A 428 19.81 44.82 -13.98
C ALA A 428 18.85 44.57 -12.80
N THR A 429 17.94 45.50 -12.55
CA THR A 429 16.90 45.38 -11.52
C THR A 429 15.85 44.33 -11.91
N LEU A 430 15.39 44.33 -13.16
CA LEU A 430 14.45 43.32 -13.66
C LEU A 430 15.05 41.92 -13.61
N LYS A 431 16.32 41.79 -14.01
CA LYS A 431 17.07 40.53 -13.91
C LYS A 431 17.19 40.07 -12.47
N GLN A 432 17.55 40.95 -11.54
CA GLN A 432 17.68 40.60 -10.12
C GLN A 432 16.36 40.10 -9.52
N LEU A 433 15.23 40.73 -9.84
CA LEU A 433 13.91 40.24 -9.43
C LEU A 433 13.62 38.85 -10.00
N PHE A 434 13.97 38.62 -11.26
CA PHE A 434 13.79 37.32 -11.87
C PHE A 434 14.68 36.24 -11.24
N ASP A 435 15.96 36.55 -11.01
CA ASP A 435 16.92 35.65 -10.35
C ASP A 435 16.44 35.26 -8.94
N TRP A 436 15.85 36.20 -8.18
CA TRP A 436 15.24 35.90 -6.87
C TRP A 436 14.05 34.94 -6.97
N MET A 437 13.23 35.04 -8.02
CA MET A 437 12.13 34.08 -8.25
C MET A 437 12.66 32.69 -8.64
N GLU A 438 13.70 32.61 -9.48
CA GLU A 438 14.30 31.32 -9.88
C GLU A 438 15.06 30.64 -8.74
N ALA A 439 15.64 31.42 -7.82
CA ALA A 439 16.31 30.89 -6.63
C ALA A 439 15.32 30.26 -5.60
N PHE A 440 14.02 30.42 -5.80
CA PHE A 440 12.97 29.86 -4.93
C PHE A 440 11.88 29.13 -5.74
N PRO A 441 12.23 27.97 -6.34
CA PRO A 441 11.33 27.20 -7.19
C PRO A 441 10.15 26.62 -6.40
N GLU A 442 9.07 26.24 -7.10
CA GLU A 442 7.86 25.69 -6.47
C GLU A 442 8.12 24.40 -5.65
N SER A 443 9.17 23.65 -5.99
CA SER A 443 9.62 22.48 -5.21
C SER A 443 9.95 22.81 -3.76
N ASP A 444 10.34 24.05 -3.48
CA ASP A 444 10.84 24.49 -2.18
C ASP A 444 9.76 25.22 -1.36
N HIS A 445 8.57 25.39 -1.95
CA HIS A 445 7.44 26.09 -1.31
C HIS A 445 6.76 25.25 -0.22
N GLY A 446 6.79 23.92 -0.37
CA GLY A 446 6.11 22.97 0.50
C GLY A 446 6.43 23.13 2.00
N PRO A 447 7.72 23.14 2.41
CA PRO A 447 8.12 23.34 3.80
C PRO A 447 7.62 24.65 4.41
N VAL A 448 7.69 25.76 3.66
CA VAL A 448 7.26 27.09 4.13
C VAL A 448 5.75 27.08 4.39
N TRP A 449 4.97 26.59 3.42
CA TRP A 449 3.53 26.50 3.54
C TRP A 449 3.07 25.60 4.69
N LEU A 450 3.69 24.42 4.82
CA LEU A 450 3.35 23.47 5.88
C LEU A 450 3.63 24.09 7.25
N LYS A 451 4.77 24.74 7.42
CA LYS A 451 5.13 25.37 8.69
C LYS A 451 4.17 26.51 9.06
N ALA A 452 3.76 27.32 8.09
CA ALA A 452 2.78 28.39 8.32
C ALA A 452 1.41 27.82 8.72
N LEU A 453 0.96 26.75 8.05
CA LEU A 453 -0.28 26.04 8.36
C LEU A 453 -0.29 25.42 9.77
N GLU A 454 0.79 24.73 10.14
CA GLU A 454 0.93 24.13 11.46
C GLU A 454 0.95 25.20 12.56
N THR A 455 1.66 26.31 12.33
CA THR A 455 1.75 27.41 13.30
C THR A 455 0.38 28.04 13.53
N ALA A 456 -0.39 28.30 12.46
CA ALA A 456 -1.75 28.83 12.55
C ALA A 456 -2.67 27.88 13.34
N TYR A 457 -2.61 26.58 13.04
CA TYR A 457 -3.39 25.56 13.75
C TYR A 457 -3.02 25.49 15.24
N GLN A 458 -1.72 25.46 15.56
CA GLN A 458 -1.22 25.37 16.93
C GLN A 458 -1.65 26.58 17.76
N GLN A 459 -1.50 27.80 17.24
CA GLN A 459 -1.90 29.00 17.96
C GLN A 459 -3.40 29.03 18.24
N ARG A 460 -4.23 28.67 17.25
CA ARG A 460 -5.69 28.58 17.40
C ARG A 460 -6.09 27.53 18.43
N LEU A 461 -5.49 26.34 18.38
CA LEU A 461 -5.74 25.27 19.34
C LEU A 461 -5.34 25.70 20.76
N LEU A 462 -4.15 26.31 20.93
CA LEU A 462 -3.69 26.80 22.23
C LEU A 462 -4.60 27.90 22.79
N ALA A 463 -5.13 28.80 21.94
CA ALA A 463 -6.10 29.81 22.35
C ALA A 463 -7.42 29.18 22.82
N GLN A 464 -7.94 28.17 22.11
CA GLN A 464 -9.15 27.43 22.51
C GLN A 464 -8.96 26.68 23.84
N LEU A 465 -7.81 26.03 24.02
CA LEU A 465 -7.48 25.33 25.26
C LEU A 465 -7.38 26.30 26.45
N ARG A 466 -6.74 27.46 26.27
CA ARG A 466 -6.66 28.51 27.30
C ARG A 466 -8.04 29.06 27.69
N THR A 467 -8.90 29.31 26.70
CA THR A 467 -10.27 29.81 26.93
C THR A 467 -11.11 28.76 27.68
N SER A 468 -11.02 27.49 27.29
CA SER A 468 -11.74 26.39 27.94
C SER A 468 -11.30 26.16 29.38
N ALA A 469 -9.99 26.30 29.67
CA ALA A 469 -9.46 26.21 31.03
C ALA A 469 -10.01 27.33 31.93
N GLN A 470 -10.14 28.55 31.40
CA GLN A 470 -10.73 29.70 32.10
C GLN A 470 -12.25 29.60 32.29
N GLN A 471 -12.95 28.89 31.42
CA GLN A 471 -14.40 28.64 31.58
C GLN A 471 -14.71 27.50 32.55
N ARG A 472 -13.80 26.53 32.72
CA ARG A 472 -13.95 25.43 33.70
C ARG A 472 -13.69 25.86 35.15
N THR A 473 -13.12 27.04 35.39
CA THR A 473 -13.14 27.66 36.72
C THR A 473 -14.54 28.20 37.03
N VAL A 474 -15.51 27.29 37.16
CA VAL A 474 -16.77 27.58 37.85
C VAL A 474 -16.41 27.81 39.33
N PRO A 475 -16.88 28.91 39.98
CA PRO A 475 -16.63 29.12 41.39
C PRO A 475 -17.15 27.91 42.19
N ALA A 476 -16.36 27.44 43.16
CA ALA A 476 -16.57 26.21 43.94
C ALA A 476 -17.93 26.06 44.65
N ASN A 477 -18.81 27.06 44.55
CA ASN A 477 -20.12 27.13 45.21
C ASN A 477 -21.32 26.60 44.39
N GLN A 478 -21.11 25.98 43.21
CA GLN A 478 -22.20 25.36 42.40
C GLN A 478 -21.98 23.89 42.04
N LEU A 479 -21.14 23.15 42.78
CA LEU A 479 -21.13 21.68 42.70
C LEU A 479 -22.35 21.11 43.42
N GLY A 480 -23.48 21.08 42.72
CA GLY A 480 -24.58 20.19 43.06
C GLY A 480 -24.06 18.76 43.11
N THR A 481 -24.08 18.20 44.30
CA THR A 481 -23.50 16.93 44.77
C THR A 481 -24.20 15.68 44.22
N ASN A 482 -24.45 15.59 42.91
CA ASN A 482 -24.94 14.33 42.35
C ASN A 482 -23.75 13.42 42.02
N ARG A 483 -23.53 12.41 42.88
CA ARG A 483 -22.62 11.30 42.60
C ARG A 483 -22.97 10.71 41.22
N PRO A 484 -21.99 10.55 40.32
CA PRO A 484 -22.28 9.99 39.01
C PRO A 484 -22.80 8.56 39.14
N TYR A 485 -23.78 8.20 38.31
CA TYR A 485 -24.30 6.83 38.20
C TYR A 485 -23.24 5.88 37.66
N SER A 486 -22.38 6.35 36.78
CA SER A 486 -21.21 5.60 36.31
C SER A 486 -20.07 6.54 35.94
N GLN A 487 -18.87 6.04 36.14
CA GLN A 487 -17.65 6.60 35.57
C GLN A 487 -17.11 5.60 34.56
N SER A 488 -16.79 6.04 33.35
CA SER A 488 -16.37 5.16 32.27
C SER A 488 -15.17 5.73 31.53
N VAL A 489 -14.17 4.89 31.27
CA VAL A 489 -12.95 5.29 30.58
C VAL A 489 -12.99 4.73 29.17
N TYR A 490 -12.83 5.60 28.18
CA TYR A 490 -12.81 5.27 26.76
C TYR A 490 -11.44 5.57 26.16
N CYS A 491 -11.13 5.01 25.00
CA CYS A 491 -9.97 5.44 24.23
C CYS A 491 -10.09 6.94 23.92
N ILE A 492 -8.97 7.66 23.90
CA ILE A 492 -8.92 9.08 23.49
C ILE A 492 -9.31 9.30 22.02
N ASP A 493 -9.43 8.22 21.24
CA ASP A 493 -9.89 8.23 19.86
C ASP A 493 -11.24 8.95 19.71
N VAL A 494 -11.29 9.89 18.76
CA VAL A 494 -12.45 10.75 18.47
C VAL A 494 -13.70 9.97 18.09
N ARG A 495 -13.57 8.71 17.65
CA ARG A 495 -14.71 7.82 17.34
C ARG A 495 -15.52 7.45 18.57
N SER A 496 -14.92 7.48 19.77
CA SER A 496 -15.64 7.26 21.02
C SER A 496 -16.45 8.48 21.46
N GLU A 497 -16.11 9.67 20.95
CA GLU A 497 -16.66 10.94 21.42
C GLU A 497 -18.18 11.05 21.26
N PRO A 498 -18.82 10.67 20.13
CA PRO A 498 -20.27 10.72 20.02
C PRO A 498 -20.98 9.85 21.07
N PHE A 499 -20.44 8.66 21.35
CA PHE A 499 -21.00 7.78 22.37
C PHE A 499 -20.83 8.38 23.78
N ARG A 500 -19.64 8.92 24.07
CA ARG A 500 -19.34 9.58 25.34
C ARG A 500 -20.28 10.74 25.61
N ARG A 501 -20.42 11.67 24.65
CA ARG A 501 -21.33 12.81 24.76
C ARG A 501 -22.78 12.36 24.90
N HIS A 502 -23.19 11.31 24.19
CA HIS A 502 -24.53 10.75 24.32
C HIS A 502 -24.77 10.16 25.72
N LEU A 503 -23.84 9.35 26.25
CA LEU A 503 -23.95 8.76 27.58
C LEU A 503 -24.07 9.85 28.67
N GLU A 504 -23.21 10.87 28.62
CA GLU A 504 -23.28 12.02 29.54
C GLU A 504 -24.59 12.82 29.40
N SER A 505 -25.21 12.83 28.21
CA SER A 505 -26.50 13.49 28.01
C SER A 505 -27.69 12.73 28.61
N THR A 506 -27.56 11.43 28.88
CA THR A 506 -28.65 10.59 29.41
C THR A 506 -28.83 10.68 30.92
N GLY A 507 -27.85 11.24 31.64
CA GLY A 507 -27.87 11.32 33.11
C GLY A 507 -26.51 11.73 33.67
N PRO A 508 -26.34 11.74 35.00
CA PRO A 508 -25.07 12.02 35.67
C PRO A 508 -24.07 10.88 35.43
N HIS A 509 -23.60 10.71 34.21
CA HIS A 509 -22.51 9.82 33.83
C HIS A 509 -21.27 10.67 33.56
N GLU A 510 -20.09 10.19 33.95
CA GLU A 510 -18.83 10.85 33.64
C GLU A 510 -17.99 9.96 32.72
N THR A 511 -17.43 10.55 31.65
CA THR A 511 -16.55 9.83 30.73
C THR A 511 -15.16 10.43 30.64
N TYR A 512 -14.15 9.58 30.75
CA TYR A 512 -12.74 9.95 30.64
C TYR A 512 -12.13 9.37 29.37
N GLY A 513 -11.14 10.08 28.83
CA GLY A 513 -10.32 9.58 27.72
C GLY A 513 -9.01 9.01 28.25
N PHE A 514 -8.60 7.86 27.74
CA PHE A 514 -7.31 7.24 28.00
C PHE A 514 -6.51 7.14 26.70
N ALA A 515 -5.27 7.63 26.73
CA ALA A 515 -4.37 7.53 25.59
C ALA A 515 -3.76 6.13 25.53
N GLY A 516 -3.85 5.50 24.35
CA GLY A 516 -3.32 4.16 24.12
C GLY A 516 -4.32 3.04 24.35
N PHE A 517 -3.80 1.85 24.62
CA PHE A 517 -4.57 0.61 24.76
C PHE A 517 -4.63 0.19 26.23
N PHE A 518 -5.78 -0.33 26.68
CA PHE A 518 -6.00 -0.76 28.08
C PHE A 518 -5.16 -1.98 28.53
N ALA A 519 -4.19 -2.41 27.72
CA ALA A 519 -3.36 -3.62 27.91
C ALA A 519 -4.13 -4.94 28.13
N ALA A 520 -5.44 -4.94 27.90
CA ALA A 520 -6.29 -6.13 27.91
C ALA A 520 -6.21 -6.86 26.56
N PHE A 521 -5.10 -7.56 26.29
CA PHE A 521 -4.91 -8.29 25.02
C PHE A 521 -5.87 -9.48 24.93
N ILE A 522 -7.06 -9.23 24.38
CA ILE A 522 -8.17 -10.18 24.34
C ILE A 522 -8.25 -10.78 22.93
N ARG A 523 -8.20 -12.11 22.85
CA ARG A 523 -8.68 -12.86 21.70
C ARG A 523 -10.13 -13.24 21.95
N TYR A 524 -11.04 -12.74 21.12
CA TYR A 524 -12.47 -12.92 21.26
C TYR A 524 -13.02 -13.90 20.22
N ARG A 525 -13.79 -14.90 20.67
CA ARG A 525 -14.58 -15.78 19.80
C ARG A 525 -16.07 -15.62 20.11
N ALA A 526 -16.82 -15.08 19.17
CA ALA A 526 -18.28 -15.02 19.26
C ALA A 526 -18.90 -16.43 19.13
N TRP A 527 -20.08 -16.62 19.70
CA TRP A 527 -20.77 -17.91 19.63
C TRP A 527 -21.16 -18.23 18.18
N GLY A 528 -20.87 -19.46 17.72
CA GLY A 528 -21.17 -19.90 16.35
C GLY A 528 -20.26 -19.30 15.26
N LYS A 529 -19.19 -18.58 15.61
CA LYS A 529 -18.15 -18.14 14.67
C LYS A 529 -16.94 -19.08 14.74
N GLU A 530 -16.41 -19.44 13.57
CA GLU A 530 -15.23 -20.31 13.45
C GLU A 530 -13.91 -19.56 13.72
N HIS A 531 -13.91 -18.24 13.50
CA HIS A 531 -12.70 -17.42 13.55
C HIS A 531 -12.62 -16.57 14.82
N ASP A 532 -11.41 -16.48 15.35
CA ASP A 532 -11.07 -15.55 16.44
C ASP A 532 -10.91 -14.13 15.91
N THR A 533 -11.29 -13.16 16.74
CA THR A 533 -11.02 -11.73 16.55
C THR A 533 -10.02 -11.25 17.59
N GLU A 534 -8.93 -10.65 17.13
CA GLU A 534 -7.90 -10.10 18.00
C GLU A 534 -8.25 -8.65 18.35
N GLN A 535 -8.50 -8.40 19.65
CA GLN A 535 -8.87 -7.09 20.18
C GLN A 535 -7.63 -6.43 20.82
N PHE A 536 -6.53 -6.35 20.07
CA PHE A 536 -5.25 -5.77 20.50
C PHE A 536 -4.41 -5.30 19.30
N PRO A 537 -3.38 -4.45 19.51
CA PRO A 537 -2.48 -4.04 18.43
C PRO A 537 -1.77 -5.24 17.79
N VAL A 538 -1.64 -5.23 16.46
CA VAL A 538 -1.10 -6.34 15.65
C VAL A 538 0.28 -6.84 16.10
N ILE A 539 1.10 -5.95 16.69
CA ILE A 539 2.46 -6.26 17.16
C ILE A 539 2.45 -7.13 18.44
N MET A 540 1.33 -7.20 19.15
CA MET A 540 1.20 -7.91 20.42
C MET A 540 0.57 -9.29 20.24
N ARG A 541 0.74 -10.17 21.24
CA ARG A 541 0.06 -11.48 21.31
C ARG A 541 -1.06 -11.45 22.36
N ALA A 542 -2.09 -12.24 22.12
CA ALA A 542 -3.20 -12.41 23.06
C ALA A 542 -2.70 -12.90 24.44
N LYS A 543 -3.18 -12.27 25.51
CA LYS A 543 -2.99 -12.72 26.89
C LYS A 543 -4.25 -13.34 27.49
N ASN A 544 -5.42 -12.98 26.96
CA ASN A 544 -6.72 -13.43 27.46
C ASN A 544 -7.51 -14.01 26.29
N GLU A 545 -8.17 -15.15 26.50
CA GLU A 545 -9.09 -15.73 25.53
C GLU A 545 -10.51 -15.62 26.09
N VAL A 546 -11.38 -14.88 25.41
CA VAL A 546 -12.77 -14.68 25.81
C VAL A 546 -13.66 -15.32 24.76
N ARG A 547 -14.49 -16.26 25.20
CA ARG A 547 -15.47 -16.93 24.37
C ARG A 547 -16.86 -16.51 24.78
N GLU A 548 -17.72 -16.34 23.80
CA GLU A 548 -19.15 -16.19 24.03
C GLU A 548 -19.80 -17.58 24.00
N ILE A 549 -20.50 -17.94 25.07
CA ILE A 549 -21.17 -19.24 25.24
C ILE A 549 -22.66 -19.03 25.56
N PRO A 550 -23.54 -19.95 25.15
CA PRO A 550 -24.96 -19.87 25.50
C PRO A 550 -25.12 -20.12 27.01
N ARG A 551 -26.07 -19.44 27.66
CA ARG A 551 -26.35 -19.68 29.07
C ARG A 551 -26.96 -21.08 29.28
N SER A 552 -26.46 -21.79 30.29
CA SER A 552 -26.70 -23.22 30.57
C SER A 552 -28.17 -23.64 30.74
N TYR A 553 -29.06 -22.74 31.13
CA TYR A 553 -30.50 -23.05 31.32
C TYR A 553 -31.32 -23.11 30.00
N LEU A 554 -30.66 -23.16 28.84
CA LEU A 554 -31.32 -23.09 27.52
C LEU A 554 -30.98 -24.24 26.56
N ASP A 555 -30.47 -25.39 27.02
CA ASP A 555 -30.03 -26.53 26.18
C ASP A 555 -31.02 -26.94 25.08
N HIS A 556 -32.32 -27.02 25.39
CA HIS A 556 -33.35 -27.37 24.40
C HIS A 556 -33.55 -26.28 23.31
N LYS A 557 -33.22 -25.01 23.60
CA LYS A 557 -33.26 -23.92 22.61
C LYS A 557 -31.95 -23.82 21.82
N VAL A 558 -30.81 -24.20 22.40
CA VAL A 558 -29.49 -24.21 21.73
C VAL A 558 -29.50 -25.19 20.54
N SER A 559 -30.01 -26.42 20.73
CA SER A 559 -30.10 -27.41 19.64
C SER A 559 -31.01 -26.94 18.48
N LYS A 560 -32.16 -26.32 18.77
CA LYS A 560 -33.06 -25.77 17.73
C LYS A 560 -32.46 -24.56 17.00
N HIS A 561 -31.70 -23.73 17.70
CA HIS A 561 -31.01 -22.59 17.12
C HIS A 561 -29.85 -23.05 16.24
N GLU A 562 -28.98 -23.94 16.72
CA GLU A 562 -27.86 -24.48 15.93
C GLU A 562 -28.33 -25.19 14.66
N ALA A 563 -29.39 -26.00 14.75
CA ALA A 563 -29.96 -26.64 13.57
C ALA A 563 -30.38 -25.58 12.53
N ARG A 564 -31.17 -24.58 12.94
CA ARG A 564 -31.67 -23.54 12.01
C ARG A 564 -30.58 -22.62 11.49
N THR A 565 -29.58 -22.28 12.30
CA THR A 565 -28.41 -21.49 11.87
C THR A 565 -27.58 -22.28 10.87
N LYS A 566 -27.42 -23.60 11.04
CA LYS A 566 -26.82 -24.51 10.06
C LYS A 566 -27.61 -24.59 8.76
N TRP A 567 -28.95 -24.57 8.78
CA TRP A 567 -29.76 -24.51 7.55
C TRP A 567 -29.56 -23.18 6.80
N VAL A 568 -29.48 -22.06 7.51
CA VAL A 568 -29.20 -20.75 6.90
C VAL A 568 -27.78 -20.71 6.31
N HIS A 569 -26.79 -21.24 7.04
CA HIS A 569 -25.42 -21.33 6.56
C HIS A 569 -25.33 -22.29 5.37
N ALA A 570 -25.92 -23.48 5.44
CA ALA A 570 -25.97 -24.44 4.34
C ALA A 570 -26.66 -23.87 3.10
N GLY A 571 -27.74 -23.10 3.25
CA GLY A 571 -28.34 -22.38 2.12
C GLY A 571 -27.40 -21.34 1.50
N HIS A 572 -26.65 -20.62 2.35
CA HIS A 572 -25.64 -19.65 1.90
C HIS A 572 -24.42 -20.33 1.26
N THR A 573 -24.00 -21.49 1.77
CA THR A 573 -22.91 -22.31 1.24
C THR A 573 -23.33 -22.93 -0.07
N LEU A 574 -24.54 -23.51 -0.19
CA LEU A 574 -25.08 -23.99 -1.46
C LEU A 574 -25.14 -22.89 -2.52
N LEU A 575 -25.58 -21.67 -2.16
CA LEU A 575 -25.53 -20.51 -3.06
C LEU A 575 -24.11 -20.08 -3.44
N HIS A 576 -23.11 -20.39 -2.61
CA HIS A 576 -21.70 -20.16 -2.92
C HIS A 576 -21.13 -21.27 -3.80
N ASP A 577 -21.39 -22.54 -3.51
CA ASP A 577 -20.96 -23.71 -4.29
C ASP A 577 -21.62 -23.72 -5.68
N LEU A 578 -22.84 -23.19 -5.81
CA LEU A 578 -23.46 -22.99 -7.13
C LEU A 578 -22.67 -22.02 -8.03
N LYS A 579 -21.81 -21.15 -7.47
CA LYS A 579 -20.93 -20.27 -8.26
C LYS A 579 -19.74 -21.02 -8.89
N GLU A 580 -19.45 -22.24 -8.44
CA GLU A 580 -18.31 -23.04 -8.91
C GLU A 580 -18.59 -23.75 -10.25
N ASN A 581 -19.84 -23.71 -10.75
CA ASN A 581 -20.21 -24.26 -12.05
C ASN A 581 -20.30 -23.15 -13.11
N VAL A 582 -19.82 -23.39 -14.34
CA VAL A 582 -19.74 -22.36 -15.40
C VAL A 582 -21.12 -21.86 -15.88
N VAL A 583 -22.15 -22.70 -15.84
CA VAL A 583 -23.49 -22.40 -16.38
C VAL A 583 -24.43 -21.78 -15.32
N THR A 584 -24.20 -22.13 -14.06
CA THR A 584 -25.10 -21.84 -12.95
C THR A 584 -25.17 -20.35 -12.57
N PRO A 585 -24.09 -19.54 -12.63
CA PRO A 585 -24.14 -18.10 -12.39
C PRO A 585 -25.08 -17.37 -13.35
N TYR A 586 -25.15 -17.75 -14.63
CA TYR A 586 -26.02 -17.10 -15.62
C TYR A 586 -27.49 -17.26 -15.26
N VAL A 587 -27.93 -18.51 -15.01
CA VAL A 587 -29.32 -18.81 -14.63
C VAL A 587 -29.66 -18.24 -13.25
N MET A 588 -28.71 -18.28 -12.32
CA MET A 588 -28.90 -17.78 -10.95
C MET A 588 -29.01 -16.25 -10.91
N VAL A 589 -28.19 -15.52 -11.66
CA VAL A 589 -28.24 -14.05 -11.72
C VAL A 589 -29.55 -13.58 -12.34
N GLU A 590 -30.01 -14.20 -13.42
CA GLU A 590 -31.29 -13.84 -14.05
C GLU A 590 -32.50 -14.21 -13.16
N SER A 591 -32.47 -15.37 -12.50
CA SER A 591 -33.61 -15.87 -11.73
C SER A 591 -33.68 -15.32 -10.29
N LEU A 592 -32.53 -15.16 -9.62
CA LEU A 592 -32.45 -14.77 -8.22
C LEU A 592 -31.90 -13.34 -8.00
N GLY A 593 -31.26 -12.74 -9.01
CA GLY A 593 -30.63 -11.41 -8.91
C GLY A 593 -31.60 -10.31 -8.49
N TRP A 594 -32.84 -10.34 -8.98
CA TRP A 594 -33.89 -9.37 -8.62
C TRP A 594 -34.22 -9.38 -7.11
N PHE A 595 -34.11 -10.53 -6.43
CA PHE A 595 -34.31 -10.61 -4.98
C PHE A 595 -33.19 -9.93 -4.18
N TYR A 596 -31.99 -9.79 -4.75
CA TYR A 596 -30.90 -9.00 -4.15
C TYR A 596 -31.12 -7.50 -4.28
N GLY A 597 -31.98 -7.05 -5.21
CA GLY A 597 -32.38 -5.65 -5.33
C GLY A 597 -33.16 -5.14 -4.11
N LEU A 598 -34.04 -5.96 -3.54
CA LEU A 598 -34.82 -5.62 -2.34
C LEU A 598 -33.94 -5.20 -1.13
N PRO A 599 -32.90 -5.97 -0.72
CA PRO A 599 -31.96 -5.53 0.30
C PRO A 599 -31.22 -4.26 -0.07
N ILE A 600 -30.85 -4.06 -1.34
CA ILE A 600 -30.13 -2.86 -1.79
C ILE A 600 -31.02 -1.63 -1.62
N PHE A 601 -32.24 -1.64 -2.19
CA PHE A 601 -33.18 -0.52 -2.06
C PHE A 601 -33.60 -0.29 -0.60
N GLY A 602 -33.84 -1.36 0.16
CA GLY A 602 -34.21 -1.27 1.57
C GLY A 602 -33.10 -0.69 2.44
N LYS A 603 -31.85 -1.14 2.27
CA LYS A 603 -30.69 -0.60 3.01
C LYS A 603 -30.35 0.83 2.62
N THR A 604 -30.59 1.22 1.38
CA THR A 604 -30.23 2.55 0.86
C THR A 604 -31.31 3.61 1.13
N LEU A 605 -32.58 3.33 0.84
CA LEU A 605 -33.64 4.32 0.90
C LEU A 605 -34.35 4.35 2.26
N LEU A 606 -34.45 3.21 2.95
CA LEU A 606 -35.25 3.05 4.17
C LEU A 606 -34.52 2.18 5.23
N PRO A 607 -33.29 2.54 5.63
CA PRO A 607 -32.41 1.67 6.42
C PRO A 607 -33.02 1.24 7.76
N SER A 608 -33.73 2.13 8.45
CA SER A 608 -34.34 1.87 9.76
C SER A 608 -35.53 0.90 9.68
N LEU A 609 -36.40 1.06 8.67
CA LEU A 609 -37.52 0.16 8.41
C LEU A 609 -37.03 -1.22 7.97
N TYR A 610 -36.05 -1.25 7.06
CA TYR A 610 -35.45 -2.49 6.60
C TYR A 610 -34.78 -3.25 7.74
N GLN A 611 -34.02 -2.58 8.61
CA GLN A 611 -33.43 -3.21 9.80
C GLN A 611 -34.48 -3.76 10.76
N ARG A 612 -35.57 -3.04 11.01
CA ARG A 612 -36.67 -3.52 11.87
C ARG A 612 -37.34 -4.78 11.29
N TRP A 613 -37.67 -4.75 10.00
CA TRP A 613 -38.32 -5.88 9.32
C TRP A 613 -37.43 -7.12 9.24
N THR A 614 -36.16 -6.95 8.84
CA THR A 614 -35.18 -8.04 8.81
C THR A 614 -34.88 -8.60 10.19
N SER A 615 -34.73 -7.75 11.21
CA SER A 615 -34.56 -8.20 12.59
C SER A 615 -35.77 -8.97 13.10
N TRP A 616 -36.99 -8.55 12.72
CA TRP A 616 -38.22 -9.28 13.04
C TRP A 616 -38.28 -10.65 12.38
N LEU A 617 -37.98 -10.74 11.07
CA LEU A 617 -37.89 -12.00 10.33
C LEU A 617 -36.80 -12.92 10.92
N GLN A 618 -35.61 -12.38 11.20
CA GLN A 618 -34.53 -13.14 11.81
C GLN A 618 -34.93 -13.68 13.18
N ARG A 619 -35.60 -12.88 14.03
CA ARG A 619 -36.10 -13.34 15.35
C ARG A 619 -37.17 -14.43 15.24
N LEU A 620 -37.97 -14.43 14.18
CA LEU A 620 -38.97 -15.49 13.90
C LEU A 620 -38.31 -16.82 13.55
N PHE A 621 -37.28 -16.80 12.69
CA PHE A 621 -36.61 -18.02 12.24
C PHE A 621 -35.54 -18.50 13.23
N VAL A 622 -34.78 -17.57 13.82
CA VAL A 622 -33.65 -17.81 14.71
C VAL A 622 -33.90 -17.07 16.04
N PRO A 623 -34.45 -17.73 17.07
CA PRO A 623 -34.71 -17.08 18.35
C PRO A 623 -33.40 -16.64 19.00
N ALA A 624 -33.36 -15.42 19.53
CA ALA A 624 -32.18 -14.88 20.22
C ALA A 624 -31.88 -15.74 21.46
N ILE A 625 -30.62 -16.20 21.56
CA ILE A 625 -30.12 -16.91 22.73
C ILE A 625 -29.41 -15.88 23.62
N ALA A 626 -29.72 -15.89 24.91
CA ALA A 626 -28.95 -15.14 25.87
C ALA A 626 -27.58 -15.81 26.03
N THR A 627 -26.53 -15.10 25.64
CA THR A 627 -25.13 -15.54 25.77
C THR A 627 -24.53 -15.00 27.07
N THR A 628 -23.39 -15.58 27.44
CA THR A 628 -22.50 -15.07 28.49
C THR A 628 -21.07 -15.12 27.99
N LEU A 629 -20.25 -14.19 28.46
CA LEU A 629 -18.82 -14.15 28.14
C LEU A 629 -18.04 -14.92 29.21
N THR A 630 -17.02 -15.67 28.81
CA THR A 630 -16.11 -16.36 29.72
C THR A 630 -15.10 -15.38 30.34
N VAL A 631 -15.59 -14.47 31.19
CA VAL A 631 -14.77 -13.44 31.86
C VAL A 631 -14.24 -13.92 33.22
N ASP A 632 -14.94 -14.88 33.85
CA ASP A 632 -14.57 -15.45 35.15
C ASP A 632 -13.76 -16.77 35.01
N LYS A 633 -12.88 -17.04 35.98
CA LYS A 633 -12.12 -18.30 36.06
C LYS A 633 -13.08 -19.47 36.29
N MET A 634 -13.27 -20.33 35.27
CA MET A 634 -14.08 -21.54 35.38
C MET A 634 -13.51 -22.49 36.45
N ALA A 635 -14.37 -23.04 37.30
CA ALA A 635 -13.94 -24.01 38.31
C ALA A 635 -13.42 -25.30 37.63
N PRO A 636 -12.42 -26.00 38.19
CA PRO A 636 -11.88 -27.23 37.59
C PRO A 636 -12.91 -28.33 37.28
N ALA A 637 -14.04 -28.31 37.99
CA ALA A 637 -15.19 -29.20 37.75
C ALA A 637 -15.98 -28.79 36.49
N GLU A 638 -16.27 -27.50 36.32
CA GLU A 638 -16.94 -26.95 35.13
C GLU A 638 -16.09 -27.14 33.87
N THR A 639 -14.76 -26.97 33.96
CA THR A 639 -13.85 -27.24 32.84
C THR A 639 -13.85 -28.72 32.45
N ALA A 640 -13.96 -29.62 33.42
CA ALA A 640 -14.02 -31.06 33.16
C ALA A 640 -15.36 -31.45 32.51
N GLU A 641 -16.46 -30.85 32.93
CA GLU A 641 -17.79 -31.05 32.34
C GLU A 641 -17.85 -30.51 30.91
N MET A 642 -17.29 -29.31 30.67
CA MET A 642 -17.20 -28.70 29.35
C MET A 642 -16.37 -29.54 28.36
N LEU A 643 -15.20 -30.01 28.79
CA LEU A 643 -14.38 -30.94 28.00
C LEU A 643 -15.12 -32.26 27.74
N GLY A 644 -15.89 -32.76 28.71
CA GLY A 644 -16.74 -33.93 28.55
C GLY A 644 -17.77 -33.74 27.44
N ALA A 645 -18.48 -32.61 27.43
CA ALA A 645 -19.47 -32.29 26.41
C ALA A 645 -18.87 -32.15 25.01
N GLU A 646 -17.70 -31.50 24.89
CA GLU A 646 -16.98 -31.36 23.62
C GLU A 646 -16.52 -32.73 23.08
N HIS A 647 -15.95 -33.57 23.94
CA HIS A 647 -15.58 -34.93 23.58
C HIS A 647 -16.80 -35.77 23.16
N HIS A 648 -17.93 -35.67 23.86
CA HIS A 648 -19.17 -36.36 23.47
C HIS A 648 -19.66 -35.93 22.09
N ALA A 649 -19.59 -34.64 21.77
CA ALA A 649 -19.95 -34.12 20.44
C ALA A 649 -19.03 -34.70 19.36
N THR A 650 -17.72 -34.74 19.60
CA THR A 650 -16.72 -35.33 18.70
C THR A 650 -16.95 -36.82 18.49
N VAL A 651 -17.18 -37.58 19.56
CA VAL A 651 -17.48 -39.02 19.46
C VAL A 651 -18.76 -39.26 18.65
N ARG A 652 -19.83 -38.49 18.89
CA ARG A 652 -21.07 -38.59 18.09
C ARG A 652 -20.84 -38.26 16.63
N LYS A 653 -20.02 -37.24 16.33
CA LYS A 653 -19.64 -36.87 14.96
C LYS A 653 -18.93 -38.02 14.26
N VAL A 654 -17.93 -38.62 14.91
CA VAL A 654 -17.16 -39.75 14.36
C VAL A 654 -18.04 -40.98 14.15
N LEU A 655 -18.92 -41.32 15.09
CA LEU A 655 -19.89 -42.42 14.93
C LEU A 655 -20.84 -42.18 13.75
N HIS A 656 -21.19 -40.93 13.48
CA HIS A 656 -22.07 -40.60 12.36
C HIS A 656 -21.34 -40.66 11.01
N GLU A 657 -20.15 -40.04 10.92
CA GLU A 657 -19.39 -39.91 9.68
C GLU A 657 -18.67 -41.19 9.25
N HIS A 658 -18.08 -41.91 10.21
CA HIS A 658 -17.20 -43.04 9.91
C HIS A 658 -17.86 -44.41 10.12
N ALA A 659 -18.91 -44.48 10.94
CA ALA A 659 -19.68 -45.71 11.14
C ALA A 659 -21.10 -45.66 10.54
N GLY A 660 -21.54 -44.53 9.99
CA GLY A 660 -22.85 -44.39 9.36
C GLY A 660 -24.03 -44.60 10.31
N LEU A 661 -23.82 -44.49 11.62
CA LEU A 661 -24.85 -44.75 12.62
C LEU A 661 -25.92 -43.65 12.61
N ARG A 662 -27.18 -44.06 12.55
CA ARG A 662 -28.33 -43.16 12.74
C ARG A 662 -28.39 -42.72 14.20
N SER A 663 -28.79 -41.47 14.45
CA SER A 663 -28.85 -40.88 15.79
C SER A 663 -29.67 -41.68 16.80
N SER A 664 -30.65 -42.47 16.36
CA SER A 664 -31.47 -43.35 17.21
C SER A 664 -30.72 -44.55 17.79
N ARG A 665 -29.57 -44.93 17.21
CA ARG A 665 -28.71 -46.03 17.68
C ARG A 665 -27.48 -45.56 18.45
N ILE A 666 -27.25 -44.24 18.51
CA ILE A 666 -26.13 -43.66 19.25
C ILE A 666 -26.60 -43.37 20.68
N THR A 667 -26.41 -44.35 21.57
CA THR A 667 -26.80 -44.21 22.97
C THR A 667 -25.76 -43.40 23.76
N PRO A 668 -26.16 -42.67 24.81
CA PRO A 668 -25.21 -41.98 25.69
C PRO A 668 -24.17 -42.93 26.31
N ALA A 669 -24.59 -44.16 26.63
CA ALA A 669 -23.71 -45.19 27.16
C ALA A 669 -22.59 -45.58 26.16
N LEU A 670 -22.93 -45.75 24.88
CA LEU A 670 -21.94 -46.03 23.83
C LEU A 670 -20.95 -44.88 23.64
N VAL A 671 -21.46 -43.64 23.64
CA VAL A 671 -20.63 -42.43 23.49
C VAL A 671 -19.65 -42.28 24.65
N GLU A 672 -20.10 -42.51 25.88
CA GLU A 672 -19.25 -42.41 27.06
C GLU A 672 -18.23 -43.55 27.12
N ALA A 673 -18.64 -44.79 26.84
CA ALA A 673 -17.73 -45.94 26.81
C ALA A 673 -16.62 -45.75 25.76
N LEU A 674 -16.96 -45.27 24.55
CA LEU A 674 -15.98 -45.05 23.49
C LEU A 674 -15.03 -43.89 23.83
N ARG A 675 -15.54 -42.84 24.49
CA ARG A 675 -14.72 -41.72 24.99
C ARG A 675 -13.73 -42.19 26.04
N GLN A 676 -14.17 -42.99 27.02
CA GLN A 676 -13.31 -43.53 28.07
C GLN A 676 -12.24 -44.45 27.50
N GLN A 677 -12.61 -45.33 26.57
CA GLN A 677 -11.66 -46.22 25.90
C GLN A 677 -10.57 -45.45 25.12
N ALA A 678 -10.96 -44.40 24.39
CA ALA A 678 -10.02 -43.55 23.66
C ALA A 678 -9.08 -42.75 24.59
N LEU A 679 -9.59 -42.26 25.73
CA LEU A 679 -8.80 -41.53 26.72
C LEU A 679 -7.82 -42.43 27.49
N ASN A 680 -8.28 -43.61 27.92
CA ASN A 680 -7.47 -44.57 28.68
C ASN A 680 -6.37 -45.20 27.83
N GLY A 681 -6.57 -45.26 26.50
CA GLY A 681 -5.54 -45.65 25.54
C GLY A 681 -5.14 -47.12 25.60
N GLN A 682 -5.96 -47.96 26.24
CA GLN A 682 -5.74 -49.41 26.38
C GLN A 682 -5.94 -50.13 25.04
N THR A 683 -5.09 -51.12 24.77
CA THR A 683 -5.11 -51.92 23.53
C THR A 683 -6.23 -52.97 23.52
N GLU A 684 -6.62 -53.45 24.70
CA GLU A 684 -7.75 -54.37 24.88
C GLU A 684 -9.05 -53.59 25.04
N LEU A 685 -10.11 -54.03 24.35
CA LEU A 685 -11.43 -53.40 24.41
C LEU A 685 -12.07 -53.73 25.76
N ASP A 686 -12.50 -52.70 26.49
CA ASP A 686 -13.20 -52.86 27.76
C ASP A 686 -14.55 -53.58 27.53
N PRO A 687 -14.89 -54.62 28.32
CA PRO A 687 -16.19 -55.29 28.24
C PRO A 687 -17.40 -54.34 28.29
N SER A 688 -17.27 -53.21 28.99
CA SER A 688 -18.31 -52.16 29.07
C SER A 688 -18.55 -51.39 27.77
N LEU A 689 -17.64 -51.48 26.79
CA LEU A 689 -17.79 -50.93 25.44
C LEU A 689 -18.37 -51.96 24.46
N ILE A 690 -18.13 -53.25 24.69
CA ILE A 690 -18.53 -54.33 23.76
C ILE A 690 -20.05 -54.44 23.70
N GLU A 691 -20.72 -54.51 24.85
CA GLU A 691 -22.18 -54.70 24.91
C GLU A 691 -22.98 -53.52 24.28
N PRO A 692 -22.67 -52.23 24.55
CA PRO A 692 -23.34 -51.12 23.86
C PRO A 692 -23.03 -51.04 22.35
N ALA A 693 -21.84 -51.49 21.93
CA ALA A 693 -21.43 -51.45 20.53
C ALA A 693 -22.09 -52.55 19.69
N GLU A 694 -22.25 -53.75 20.25
CA GLU A 694 -23.00 -54.85 19.62
C GLU A 694 -24.48 -54.47 19.44
N LEU A 695 -25.09 -53.83 20.44
CA LEU A 695 -26.45 -53.31 20.36
C LEU A 695 -26.62 -52.22 19.29
N ALA A 696 -25.55 -51.46 18.99
CA ALA A 696 -25.54 -50.48 17.91
C ALA A 696 -25.24 -51.10 16.52
N GLY A 697 -24.83 -52.38 16.47
CA GLY A 697 -24.48 -53.10 15.25
C GLY A 697 -23.04 -52.85 14.77
N LEU A 698 -22.13 -52.47 15.67
CA LEU A 698 -20.71 -52.25 15.36
C LEU A 698 -19.90 -53.53 15.58
N SER A 699 -19.02 -53.86 14.62
CA SER A 699 -18.07 -54.95 14.81
C SER A 699 -16.86 -54.50 15.64
N THR A 700 -16.18 -55.47 16.24
CA THR A 700 -14.96 -55.26 17.02
C THR A 700 -13.85 -54.57 16.23
N ASP A 701 -13.75 -54.85 14.92
CA ASP A 701 -12.75 -54.23 14.05
C ASP A 701 -13.10 -52.78 13.72
N THR A 702 -14.38 -52.47 13.52
CA THR A 702 -14.85 -51.09 13.34
C THR A 702 -14.61 -50.27 14.61
N LEU A 703 -14.83 -50.84 15.80
CA LEU A 703 -14.53 -50.16 17.07
C LEU A 703 -13.05 -49.77 17.20
N ARG A 704 -12.13 -50.68 16.87
CA ARG A 704 -10.69 -50.40 16.91
C ARG A 704 -10.31 -49.27 15.94
N LEU A 705 -10.87 -49.28 14.73
CA LEU A 705 -10.66 -48.22 13.74
C LEU A 705 -11.17 -46.87 14.24
N LEU A 706 -12.38 -46.81 14.81
CA LEU A 706 -12.97 -45.59 15.35
C LEU A 706 -12.14 -45.03 16.52
N ILE A 707 -11.63 -45.88 17.40
CA ILE A 707 -10.75 -45.47 18.50
C ILE A 707 -9.43 -44.90 17.95
N ASP A 708 -8.85 -45.49 16.92
CA ASP A 708 -7.62 -44.97 16.30
C ASP A 708 -7.87 -43.61 15.61
N ILE A 709 -9.00 -43.45 14.92
CA ILE A 709 -9.42 -42.16 14.33
C ILE A 709 -9.59 -41.09 15.41
N LEU A 710 -10.31 -41.40 16.50
CA LEU A 710 -10.49 -40.47 17.62
C LEU A 710 -9.17 -40.04 18.25
N ARG A 711 -8.20 -40.94 18.38
CA ARG A 711 -6.90 -40.64 18.97
C ARG A 711 -5.94 -39.92 18.03
N ARG A 712 -5.88 -40.31 16.75
CA ARG A 712 -4.89 -39.77 15.78
C ARG A 712 -5.36 -38.53 15.05
N GLN A 713 -6.62 -38.50 14.61
CA GLN A 713 -7.14 -37.39 13.81
C GLN A 713 -7.79 -36.30 14.68
N TYR A 714 -8.43 -36.71 15.78
CA TYR A 714 -9.14 -35.80 16.68
C TYR A 714 -8.39 -35.52 18.00
N ASP A 715 -7.16 -36.04 18.15
CA ASP A 715 -6.29 -35.91 19.34
C ASP A 715 -7.01 -36.23 20.68
N LEU A 716 -8.01 -37.12 20.69
CA LEU A 716 -8.78 -37.46 21.88
C LEU A 716 -7.99 -38.44 22.76
N THR A 717 -7.00 -37.91 23.48
CA THR A 717 -6.10 -38.66 24.37
C THR A 717 -6.04 -38.04 25.78
N ALA A 718 -5.72 -38.82 26.82
CA ALA A 718 -5.59 -38.27 28.18
C ALA A 718 -4.58 -37.10 28.28
N ARG A 719 -3.48 -37.16 27.52
CA ARG A 719 -2.47 -36.08 27.47
C ARG A 719 -2.99 -34.83 26.78
N ALA A 720 -3.71 -34.96 25.67
CA ALA A 720 -4.33 -33.83 24.99
C ALA A 720 -5.45 -33.20 25.83
N ALA A 721 -6.32 -34.01 26.41
CA ALA A 721 -7.36 -33.56 27.33
C ALA A 721 -6.78 -32.83 28.55
N SER A 722 -5.65 -33.31 29.10
CA SER A 722 -4.93 -32.62 30.18
C SER A 722 -4.33 -31.29 29.71
N ARG A 723 -3.71 -31.22 28.53
CA ARG A 723 -3.18 -29.97 27.95
C ARG A 723 -4.30 -28.97 27.65
N GLN A 724 -5.44 -29.43 27.18
CA GLN A 724 -6.61 -28.60 26.88
C GLN A 724 -7.26 -28.09 28.17
N LYS A 725 -7.40 -28.96 29.19
CA LYS A 725 -7.80 -28.55 30.53
C LYS A 725 -6.86 -27.51 31.09
N GLU A 726 -5.55 -27.76 31.02
CA GLU A 726 -4.52 -26.83 31.47
C GLU A 726 -4.62 -25.50 30.72
N ARG A 727 -4.81 -25.50 29.39
CA ARG A 727 -4.99 -24.30 28.56
C ARG A 727 -6.26 -23.51 28.89
N ILE A 728 -7.36 -24.18 29.22
CA ILE A 728 -8.61 -23.54 29.65
C ILE A 728 -8.46 -22.96 31.07
N THR A 729 -7.66 -23.61 31.93
CA THR A 729 -7.42 -23.15 33.31
C THR A 729 -6.21 -22.21 33.47
N ARG A 730 -5.30 -22.14 32.49
CA ARG A 730 -4.15 -21.24 32.46
C ARG A 730 -4.61 -19.87 31.98
N THR A 731 -4.75 -18.97 32.93
CA THR A 731 -4.55 -17.53 32.73
C THR A 731 -3.08 -17.21 32.58
#